data_AF-A0A3A9W9B4-F1
#
_entry.id   AF-A0A3A9W9B4-F1
#
_cell.length_a   1.000
_cell.length_b   1.000
_cell.length_c   1.000
_cell.angle_alpha   90.00
_cell.angle_beta   90.00
_cell.angle_gamma   90.00
#
_symmetry.space_group_name_H-M   'P 1'
#
loop_
_entity.id
_entity.type
_entity.pdbx_description
1 polymer ?
#
loop_
_entity_poly.entity_id
_entity_poly.type
_entity_poly.pdbx_seq_one_letter_code
_entity_poly.pdbx_strand_id
1 'polypeptide(L)'
;MRIRRGSAIEIPTRTRHRTSRRLWVAGAVALSLPLGLTAAAQGNASSPFGDEPELLQYEEQFLTLYETIKDPANGYFSDEGIPYHSVETMIVEAPDHGHETTSEAYSYLIWLEAQYGQVTGDWGPFNDSWALMEEWMIPSSDEQPTNSGYNPSSPATYAPESTSPEDYPAPMDPDVPVGQDPLADELASTYGTDDIYGMHWLQDVDDVYGYGAACGGTAGDPTFINTFQRGPQESTWETVTHPSCDDFSSGGENGFLDLFTGDEAYSQQWRYTNAPDADARAVQAAYWANVWAGEQGNASQVAATVEKAAMMGDYLRYSMYDKYFKEIGDCVGPSDCPAGSGKSSNHQLMSWYYAWGGALDTSAPWAWRIGSSYAHFGYQNPMAAHVLSSDAALQPQSPTAVDDWGNSLERMIEFYTWLQSAEGAIAGGATNSWEGHYGEPPAGTPTFYGMFYDEQPVYHDPPSNRWFGMQAWSMQRLAEYYYTTSDERAGAVLDKWADWVVSEVTIGEGGDFQIPATLEWTGAPDTWDPASPGDNAGLHVEVTAYSQDVGVTGSLANALSFYAAASGDTAAQETASGLLDALLALQDGQGISVPEPREDYARFADEIYIPAGWTGTMPNGDPIEQGSTFSSIRTFYEDDENWPQVEAYLNGGEVPTFEYHRFWAQADIAIALATYTHLFGAEE
;
A
#
# COMPACT_ATOMS: atom_id res chain seq x y z
N MET A 1 -20.65 19.33 -49.72
CA MET A 1 -19.60 19.46 -50.76
C MET A 1 -18.66 18.27 -50.57
N ARG A 2 -18.65 17.30 -51.50
CA ARG A 2 -17.88 16.05 -51.39
C ARG A 2 -16.45 16.27 -51.89
N ILE A 3 -15.44 15.87 -51.13
CA ILE A 3 -14.10 15.56 -51.64
C ILE A 3 -13.68 14.20 -51.09
N ARG A 4 -13.12 13.39 -51.99
CA ARG A 4 -12.78 11.96 -51.88
C ARG A 4 -11.27 11.78 -51.71
N ARG A 5 -10.91 10.76 -50.92
CA ARG A 5 -9.92 9.66 -51.14
C ARG A 5 -8.45 9.94 -51.46
N GLY A 6 -7.62 9.20 -50.73
CA GLY A 6 -6.35 8.58 -51.14
C GLY A 6 -5.43 8.46 -49.92
N SER A 7 -4.81 7.34 -49.55
CA SER A 7 -4.58 6.05 -50.20
C SER A 7 -3.96 5.09 -49.18
N ALA A 8 -4.35 3.81 -49.23
CA ALA A 8 -3.75 2.71 -48.49
C ALA A 8 -2.34 2.39 -49.00
N ILE A 9 -1.43 2.00 -48.10
CA ILE A 9 -0.12 1.43 -48.43
C ILE A 9 -0.14 -0.04 -47.98
N GLU A 10 0.14 -0.91 -48.94
CA GLU A 10 0.21 -2.36 -48.82
C GLU A 10 1.49 -2.81 -48.11
N ILE A 11 1.32 -3.82 -47.25
CA ILE A 11 2.36 -4.64 -46.63
C ILE A 11 2.93 -5.63 -47.67
N PRO A 12 4.26 -5.79 -47.82
CA PRO A 12 4.83 -6.93 -48.50
C PRO A 12 5.36 -7.97 -47.51
N THR A 13 4.65 -9.08 -47.41
CA THR A 13 5.16 -10.36 -46.91
C THR A 13 6.36 -10.85 -47.73
N ARG A 14 7.48 -11.17 -47.07
CA ARG A 14 8.57 -11.98 -47.66
C ARG A 14 9.04 -13.05 -46.68
N THR A 15 8.62 -14.27 -46.97
CA THR A 15 9.23 -15.53 -46.54
C THR A 15 10.61 -15.73 -47.19
N ARG A 16 11.62 -16.13 -46.39
CA ARG A 16 12.84 -16.80 -46.88
C ARG A 16 13.29 -17.89 -45.91
N HIS A 17 13.44 -19.09 -46.46
CA HIS A 17 13.96 -20.29 -45.81
C HIS A 17 15.50 -20.32 -45.72
N ARG A 18 15.99 -20.99 -44.65
CA ARG A 18 17.17 -21.90 -44.54
C ARG A 18 18.55 -21.28 -44.84
N THR A 19 19.67 -21.55 -44.17
CA THR A 19 20.14 -22.64 -43.29
C THR A 19 21.54 -22.21 -42.83
N SER A 20 21.96 -22.48 -41.59
CA SER A 20 23.38 -22.61 -41.27
C SER A 20 23.60 -23.72 -40.23
N ARG A 21 24.33 -24.75 -40.67
CA ARG A 21 24.84 -25.85 -39.86
C ARG A 21 25.99 -25.33 -38.99
N ARG A 22 26.04 -25.71 -37.72
CA ARG A 22 27.29 -25.79 -36.95
C ARG A 22 27.41 -27.18 -36.33
N LEU A 23 28.49 -27.86 -36.70
CA LEU A 23 28.97 -29.09 -36.09
C LEU A 23 29.60 -28.76 -34.75
N TRP A 24 29.33 -29.56 -33.72
CA TRP A 24 30.23 -29.73 -32.59
C TRP A 24 30.69 -31.19 -32.53
N VAL A 25 32.01 -31.33 -32.39
CA VAL A 25 32.76 -32.58 -32.38
C VAL A 25 32.87 -33.06 -30.95
N ALA A 26 32.47 -34.32 -30.72
CA ALA A 26 32.67 -35.04 -29.47
C ALA A 26 34.17 -35.34 -29.23
N GLY A 27 34.65 -35.10 -28.03
CA GLY A 27 35.98 -35.50 -27.55
C GLY A 27 35.87 -36.17 -26.19
N ALA A 28 35.83 -37.50 -26.18
CA ALA A 28 35.91 -38.32 -24.98
C ALA A 28 37.38 -38.54 -24.59
N VAL A 29 37.71 -38.32 -23.31
CA VAL A 29 38.94 -38.83 -22.69
C VAL A 29 38.55 -39.56 -21.40
N ALA A 30 38.70 -40.88 -21.44
CA ALA A 30 38.62 -41.75 -20.28
C ALA A 30 40.01 -41.86 -19.62
N LEU A 31 40.07 -41.71 -18.29
CA LEU A 31 41.21 -42.12 -17.48
C LEU A 31 40.69 -42.70 -16.15
N SER A 32 41.26 -43.83 -15.78
CA SER A 32 40.83 -44.75 -14.72
C SER A 32 41.65 -44.56 -13.44
N LEU A 33 40.95 -44.43 -12.29
CA LEU A 33 41.12 -45.01 -10.93
C LEU A 33 42.54 -45.14 -10.29
N PRO A 34 42.71 -44.99 -8.94
CA PRO A 34 41.96 -45.79 -7.96
C PRO A 34 41.55 -45.15 -6.60
N LEU A 35 40.43 -45.72 -6.11
CA LEU A 35 39.94 -45.95 -4.74
C LEU A 35 40.86 -45.66 -3.53
N GLY A 36 40.27 -44.96 -2.55
CA GLY A 36 40.56 -45.09 -1.11
C GLY A 36 39.33 -44.70 -0.29
N LEU A 37 38.64 -45.70 0.27
CA LEU A 37 37.47 -45.56 1.14
C LEU A 37 37.86 -45.12 2.56
N THR A 38 37.07 -44.22 3.15
CA THR A 38 36.61 -44.30 4.55
C THR A 38 35.16 -43.84 4.62
N ALA A 39 34.24 -44.79 4.75
CA ALA A 39 32.83 -44.55 5.00
C ALA A 39 32.60 -44.31 6.50
N ALA A 40 32.01 -43.15 6.84
CA ALA A 40 31.28 -42.96 8.08
C ALA A 40 29.79 -42.86 7.71
N ALA A 41 28.98 -43.69 8.34
CA ALA A 41 27.57 -43.86 8.02
C ALA A 41 26.76 -42.61 8.42
N GLN A 42 26.21 -41.92 7.42
CA GLN A 42 25.00 -41.10 7.58
C GLN A 42 23.80 -42.02 7.37
N GLY A 43 22.90 -42.03 8.36
CA GLY A 43 21.60 -42.68 8.21
C GLY A 43 20.76 -41.86 7.24
N ASN A 44 20.28 -42.49 6.17
CA ASN A 44 19.21 -41.95 5.35
C ASN A 44 17.94 -41.83 6.20
N ALA A 45 17.63 -40.62 6.66
CA ALA A 45 16.26 -40.19 6.73
C ALA A 45 15.90 -39.71 5.31
N SER A 46 15.06 -40.48 4.62
CA SER A 46 14.41 -40.02 3.40
C SER A 46 13.50 -38.85 3.78
N SER A 47 13.72 -37.68 3.18
CA SER A 47 12.73 -36.60 3.14
C SER A 47 11.40 -37.18 2.61
N PRO A 48 10.23 -36.77 3.15
CA PRO A 48 8.95 -37.14 2.56
C PRO A 48 8.72 -36.55 1.15
N PHE A 49 9.54 -35.57 0.76
CA PHE A 49 9.40 -34.79 -0.46
C PHE A 49 10.63 -35.02 -1.35
N GLY A 50 10.38 -35.38 -2.61
CA GLY A 50 11.33 -36.04 -3.53
C GLY A 50 12.50 -35.18 -4.01
N ASP A 51 13.40 -35.81 -4.80
CA ASP A 51 14.57 -35.17 -5.43
C ASP A 51 14.16 -33.98 -6.33
N GLU A 52 14.90 -32.88 -6.31
CA GLU A 52 14.64 -31.61 -7.04
C GLU A 52 14.44 -31.74 -8.57
N PRO A 53 13.28 -31.25 -9.06
CA PRO A 53 13.22 -30.31 -10.19
C PRO A 53 12.11 -29.22 -10.03
N GLU A 54 11.87 -28.68 -8.84
CA GLU A 54 10.74 -27.76 -8.57
C GLU A 54 11.06 -26.27 -8.83
N LEU A 55 12.31 -25.80 -8.70
CA LEU A 55 12.65 -24.37 -8.79
C LEU A 55 12.39 -23.70 -10.15
N LEU A 56 12.68 -24.37 -11.26
CA LEU A 56 12.37 -23.84 -12.61
C LEU A 56 10.86 -23.79 -12.91
N GLN A 57 10.02 -24.45 -12.09
CA GLN A 57 8.57 -24.43 -12.27
C GLN A 57 7.96 -23.13 -11.77
N TYR A 58 8.44 -22.54 -10.67
CA TYR A 58 7.88 -21.29 -10.16
C TYR A 58 8.11 -20.09 -11.08
N GLU A 59 9.23 -20.02 -11.81
CA GLU A 59 9.40 -19.00 -12.86
C GLU A 59 8.37 -19.17 -14.00
N GLU A 60 8.09 -20.40 -14.43
CA GLU A 60 7.04 -20.68 -15.41
C GLU A 60 5.64 -20.34 -14.87
N GLN A 61 5.39 -20.60 -13.58
CA GLN A 61 4.14 -20.23 -12.93
C GLN A 61 3.99 -18.71 -12.77
N PHE A 62 5.07 -17.99 -12.46
CA PHE A 62 5.09 -16.53 -12.49
C PHE A 62 4.67 -16.01 -13.86
N LEU A 63 5.29 -16.49 -14.94
CA LEU A 63 4.95 -16.06 -16.30
C LEU A 63 3.51 -16.42 -16.67
N THR A 64 3.02 -17.58 -16.23
CA THR A 64 1.63 -18.01 -16.46
C THR A 64 0.63 -17.10 -15.75
N LEU A 65 0.87 -16.78 -14.48
CA LEU A 65 0.01 -15.88 -13.71
C LEU A 65 0.11 -14.44 -14.23
N TYR A 66 1.30 -13.98 -14.59
CA TYR A 66 1.50 -12.69 -15.26
C TYR A 66 0.70 -12.61 -16.56
N GLU A 67 0.80 -13.61 -17.45
CA GLU A 67 0.01 -13.65 -18.69
C GLU A 67 -1.50 -13.65 -18.41
N THR A 68 -1.93 -14.32 -17.32
CA THR A 68 -3.33 -14.33 -16.88
C THR A 68 -3.77 -12.93 -16.43
N ILE A 69 -3.00 -12.26 -15.59
CA ILE A 69 -3.29 -10.90 -15.12
C ILE A 69 -3.34 -9.92 -16.30
N LYS A 70 -2.39 -10.02 -17.24
CA LYS A 70 -2.27 -9.10 -18.38
C LYS A 70 -3.21 -9.42 -19.54
N ASP A 71 -3.93 -10.54 -19.55
CA ASP A 71 -4.92 -10.86 -20.59
C ASP A 71 -6.14 -9.94 -20.42
N PRO A 72 -6.47 -9.07 -21.39
CA PRO A 72 -7.66 -8.22 -21.31
C PRO A 72 -8.97 -9.01 -21.16
N ALA A 73 -9.00 -10.30 -21.52
CA ALA A 73 -10.16 -11.15 -21.31
C ALA A 73 -10.46 -11.42 -19.82
N ASN A 74 -9.49 -11.25 -18.93
CA ASN A 74 -9.63 -11.50 -17.49
C ASN A 74 -10.01 -10.26 -16.68
N GLY A 75 -10.01 -9.06 -17.30
CA GLY A 75 -10.67 -7.88 -16.73
C GLY A 75 -9.93 -7.15 -15.61
N TYR A 76 -8.63 -7.38 -15.39
CA TYR A 76 -7.86 -6.69 -14.34
C TYR A 76 -7.64 -5.19 -14.59
N PHE A 77 -7.81 -4.73 -15.83
CA PHE A 77 -7.46 -3.37 -16.23
C PHE A 77 -8.63 -2.71 -16.97
N SER A 78 -8.75 -1.39 -16.83
CA SER A 78 -9.61 -0.55 -17.64
C SER A 78 -9.11 -0.42 -19.09
N ASP A 79 -9.89 0.25 -19.94
CA ASP A 79 -9.51 0.53 -21.34
C ASP A 79 -8.28 1.46 -21.43
N GLU A 80 -8.04 2.29 -20.41
CA GLU A 80 -6.85 3.15 -20.24
C GLU A 80 -5.63 2.35 -19.77
N GLY A 81 -5.81 1.10 -19.36
CA GLY A 81 -4.77 0.24 -18.82
C GLY A 81 -4.55 0.39 -17.32
N ILE A 82 -5.46 1.08 -16.61
CA ILE A 82 -5.42 1.28 -15.15
C ILE A 82 -5.82 -0.01 -14.46
N PRO A 83 -5.03 -0.54 -13.49
CA PRO A 83 -5.44 -1.72 -12.75
C PRO A 83 -6.63 -1.37 -11.86
N TYR A 84 -7.69 -2.17 -11.87
CA TYR A 84 -8.73 -2.07 -10.86
C TYR A 84 -8.22 -2.61 -9.52
N HIS A 85 -8.92 -2.31 -8.42
CA HIS A 85 -8.70 -2.97 -7.14
C HIS A 85 -8.94 -4.47 -7.24
N SER A 86 -10.01 -4.87 -7.92
CA SER A 86 -10.33 -6.27 -8.23
C SER A 86 -11.08 -6.40 -9.55
N VAL A 87 -11.04 -7.60 -10.13
CA VAL A 87 -11.84 -7.94 -11.32
C VAL A 87 -13.34 -7.87 -11.01
N GLU A 88 -13.74 -8.34 -9.83
CA GLU A 88 -15.13 -8.27 -9.39
C GLU A 88 -15.46 -6.87 -8.89
N THR A 89 -16.60 -6.32 -9.33
CA THR A 89 -17.08 -4.96 -8.99
C THR A 89 -17.65 -4.87 -7.56
N MET A 90 -18.32 -5.92 -7.08
CA MET A 90 -18.92 -5.96 -5.75
C MET A 90 -17.92 -6.38 -4.69
N ILE A 91 -17.14 -5.41 -4.20
CA ILE A 91 -16.24 -5.57 -3.06
C ILE A 91 -16.20 -4.28 -2.21
N VAL A 92 -16.18 -4.44 -0.89
CA VAL A 92 -16.09 -3.33 0.08
C VAL A 92 -15.15 -3.75 1.20
N GLU A 93 -14.01 -3.06 1.37
CA GLU A 93 -13.00 -3.42 2.38
C GLU A 93 -12.02 -2.30 2.75
N ALA A 94 -11.67 -1.45 1.79
CA ALA A 94 -10.96 -0.19 1.99
C ALA A 94 -11.38 0.79 0.87
N PRO A 95 -11.20 0.46 -0.43
CA PRO A 95 -12.12 0.93 -1.44
C PRO A 95 -13.51 0.33 -1.18
N ASP A 96 -14.53 1.01 -1.67
CA ASP A 96 -15.93 0.64 -1.50
C ASP A 96 -16.60 0.25 -2.81
N HIS A 97 -15.82 0.08 -3.89
CA HIS A 97 -16.19 -0.58 -5.15
C HIS A 97 -14.96 -1.18 -5.85
N GLY A 98 -15.11 -2.33 -6.51
CA GLY A 98 -13.97 -3.10 -7.05
C GLY A 98 -13.26 -2.48 -8.26
N HIS A 99 -13.99 -1.68 -9.04
CA HIS A 99 -13.41 -0.89 -10.14
C HIS A 99 -13.02 0.54 -9.72
N GLU A 100 -12.99 0.82 -8.42
CA GLU A 100 -12.04 1.82 -7.95
C GLU A 100 -10.62 1.26 -8.10
N THR A 101 -9.63 2.13 -7.99
CA THR A 101 -8.23 1.72 -7.87
C THR A 101 -7.55 2.52 -6.78
N THR A 102 -6.40 2.03 -6.36
CA THR A 102 -5.62 2.61 -5.27
C THR A 102 -4.18 2.82 -5.65
N SER A 103 -3.50 3.74 -4.97
CA SER A 103 -2.05 3.90 -5.13
C SER A 103 -1.30 2.61 -4.80
N GLU A 104 -1.89 1.78 -3.92
CA GLU A 104 -1.47 0.42 -3.66
C GLU A 104 -1.48 -0.43 -4.94
N ALA A 105 -2.61 -0.51 -5.66
CA ALA A 105 -2.71 -1.27 -6.90
C ALA A 105 -1.67 -0.83 -7.94
N TYR A 106 -1.45 0.48 -8.10
CA TYR A 106 -0.37 1.01 -8.95
C TYR A 106 1.02 0.59 -8.49
N SER A 107 1.30 0.66 -7.18
CA SER A 107 2.59 0.23 -6.64
C SER A 107 2.85 -1.27 -6.84
N TYR A 108 1.82 -2.10 -6.77
CA TYR A 108 1.89 -3.53 -7.09
C TYR A 108 2.05 -3.78 -8.59
N LEU A 109 1.43 -2.98 -9.46
CA LEU A 109 1.65 -3.05 -10.91
C LEU A 109 3.12 -2.76 -11.22
N ILE A 110 3.68 -1.69 -10.68
CA ILE A 110 5.08 -1.32 -10.87
C ILE A 110 6.01 -2.46 -10.40
N TRP A 111 5.69 -3.10 -9.29
CA TRP A 111 6.47 -4.23 -8.78
C TRP A 111 6.34 -5.49 -9.65
N LEU A 112 5.12 -5.82 -10.09
CA LEU A 112 4.87 -6.93 -11.01
C LEU A 112 5.67 -6.77 -12.31
N GLU A 113 5.70 -5.56 -12.86
CA GLU A 113 6.42 -5.25 -14.09
C GLU A 113 7.96 -5.20 -13.88
N ALA A 114 8.43 -4.79 -12.70
CA ALA A 114 9.84 -4.91 -12.31
C ALA A 114 10.28 -6.38 -12.26
N GLN A 115 9.44 -7.24 -11.67
CA GLN A 115 9.67 -8.69 -11.61
C GLN A 115 9.65 -9.32 -13.01
N TYR A 116 8.74 -8.88 -13.89
CA TYR A 116 8.70 -9.32 -15.28
C TYR A 116 9.99 -8.94 -16.03
N GLY A 117 10.52 -7.74 -15.80
CA GLY A 117 11.81 -7.32 -16.31
C GLY A 117 12.98 -8.17 -15.77
N GLN A 118 12.94 -8.57 -14.51
CA GLN A 118 13.93 -9.47 -13.91
C GLN A 118 13.96 -10.84 -14.59
N VAL A 119 12.79 -11.44 -14.84
CA VAL A 119 12.68 -12.77 -15.47
C VAL A 119 12.98 -12.73 -16.97
N THR A 120 12.50 -11.71 -17.69
CA THR A 120 12.52 -11.70 -19.16
C THR A 120 13.61 -10.83 -19.79
N GLY A 121 14.13 -9.86 -19.04
CA GLY A 121 14.99 -8.79 -19.52
C GLY A 121 14.26 -7.70 -20.33
N ASP A 122 12.94 -7.73 -20.41
CA ASP A 122 12.12 -6.68 -21.02
C ASP A 122 11.68 -5.65 -19.97
N TRP A 123 12.31 -4.47 -20.02
CA TRP A 123 12.07 -3.37 -19.09
C TRP A 123 11.08 -2.33 -19.64
N GLY A 124 10.49 -2.55 -20.82
CA GLY A 124 9.45 -1.68 -21.37
C GLY A 124 8.26 -1.54 -20.43
N PRO A 125 7.62 -2.67 -20.02
CA PRO A 125 6.43 -2.65 -19.16
C PRO A 125 6.65 -1.93 -17.82
N PHE A 126 7.82 -2.07 -17.20
CA PHE A 126 8.16 -1.34 -15.96
C PHE A 126 8.08 0.18 -16.17
N ASN A 127 8.69 0.69 -17.24
CA ASN A 127 8.63 2.12 -17.55
C ASN A 127 7.22 2.59 -17.93
N ASP A 128 6.47 1.77 -18.66
CA ASP A 128 5.09 2.08 -19.07
C ASP A 128 4.15 2.14 -17.85
N SER A 129 4.32 1.25 -16.86
CA SER A 129 3.54 1.29 -15.61
C SER A 129 3.78 2.55 -14.78
N TRP A 130 5.02 3.05 -14.73
CA TRP A 130 5.33 4.32 -14.07
C TRP A 130 4.72 5.51 -14.82
N ALA A 131 4.77 5.50 -16.15
CA ALA A 131 4.16 6.55 -16.97
C ALA A 131 2.63 6.58 -16.79
N LEU A 132 2.00 5.42 -16.72
CA LEU A 132 0.56 5.28 -16.44
C LEU A 132 0.21 5.86 -15.05
N MET A 133 0.98 5.53 -14.03
CA MET A 133 0.82 6.08 -12.67
C MET A 133 0.98 7.61 -12.65
N GLU A 134 1.98 8.16 -13.34
CA GLU A 134 2.14 9.63 -13.45
C GLU A 134 0.99 10.30 -14.19
N GLU A 135 0.40 9.64 -15.19
CA GLU A 135 -0.71 10.17 -15.97
C GLU A 135 -2.01 10.20 -15.18
N TRP A 136 -2.29 9.15 -14.40
CA TRP A 136 -3.61 8.93 -13.82
C TRP A 136 -3.66 8.98 -12.30
N MET A 137 -2.55 8.77 -11.58
CA MET A 137 -2.56 8.63 -10.11
C MET A 137 -1.79 9.73 -9.36
N ILE A 138 -0.94 10.49 -10.05
CA ILE A 138 -0.31 11.70 -9.52
C ILE A 138 -1.07 12.92 -10.06
N PRO A 139 -1.68 13.76 -9.21
CA PRO A 139 -2.40 14.95 -9.68
C PRO A 139 -1.51 15.85 -10.53
N SER A 140 -1.96 16.19 -11.73
CA SER A 140 -1.24 17.08 -12.64
C SER A 140 -1.28 18.54 -12.17
N SER A 141 -0.45 19.43 -12.73
CA SER A 141 -0.45 20.86 -12.35
C SER A 141 -1.82 21.55 -12.53
N ASP A 142 -2.64 21.10 -13.48
CA ASP A 142 -3.99 21.67 -13.69
C ASP A 142 -4.99 21.16 -12.64
N GLU A 143 -4.69 20.05 -11.97
CA GLU A 143 -5.50 19.43 -10.92
C GLU A 143 -5.09 19.89 -9.50
N GLN A 144 -3.86 20.38 -9.33
CA GLN A 144 -3.38 21.06 -8.11
C GLN A 144 -2.92 22.52 -8.34
N PRO A 145 -3.76 23.38 -8.96
CA PRO A 145 -3.33 24.62 -9.63
C PRO A 145 -2.91 25.78 -8.71
N THR A 146 -3.17 25.68 -7.41
CA THR A 146 -3.02 26.81 -6.46
C THR A 146 -2.01 26.56 -5.34
N ASN A 147 -1.10 25.58 -5.51
CA ASN A 147 0.03 25.38 -4.61
C ASN A 147 0.86 26.66 -4.37
N SER A 148 0.92 27.58 -5.33
CA SER A 148 1.56 28.89 -5.16
C SER A 148 0.94 29.79 -4.07
N GLY A 149 -0.27 29.48 -3.60
CA GLY A 149 -0.92 30.12 -2.45
C GLY A 149 -0.52 29.52 -1.09
N TYR A 150 0.31 28.47 -1.08
CA TYR A 150 0.76 27.81 0.14
C TYR A 150 1.73 28.69 0.94
N ASN A 151 1.63 28.62 2.27
CA ASN A 151 2.53 29.32 3.18
C ASN A 151 3.16 28.32 4.16
N PRO A 152 4.45 27.97 4.01
CA PRO A 152 5.12 27.00 4.89
C PRO A 152 5.19 27.45 6.37
N SER A 153 5.03 28.75 6.65
CA SER A 153 4.96 29.25 8.03
C SER A 153 3.58 29.15 8.69
N SER A 154 2.57 28.76 7.91
CA SER A 154 1.18 28.55 8.34
C SER A 154 0.56 27.44 7.46
N PRO A 155 1.04 26.19 7.60
CA PRO A 155 0.82 25.12 6.63
C PRO A 155 -0.64 24.65 6.56
N ALA A 156 -1.42 24.77 7.64
CA ALA A 156 -2.84 24.44 7.67
C ALA A 156 -3.52 25.16 8.84
N THR A 157 -4.85 25.10 8.90
CA THR A 157 -5.63 25.47 10.10
C THR A 157 -6.04 24.19 10.82
N TYR A 158 -5.90 24.17 12.15
CA TYR A 158 -6.25 23.00 12.95
C TYR A 158 -7.76 22.75 12.94
N ALA A 159 -8.14 21.48 12.84
CA ALA A 159 -9.47 20.97 13.19
C ALA A 159 -9.29 19.68 14.02
N PRO A 160 -10.02 19.50 15.13
CA PRO A 160 -9.93 18.30 15.94
C PRO A 160 -10.53 17.10 15.18
N GLU A 161 -9.88 15.95 15.24
CA GLU A 161 -10.59 14.70 14.96
C GLU A 161 -11.52 14.36 16.13
N SER A 162 -12.53 13.53 15.88
CA SER A 162 -13.34 12.89 16.91
C SER A 162 -13.39 11.39 16.70
N THR A 163 -13.56 10.64 17.79
CA THR A 163 -13.76 9.19 17.76
C THR A 163 -15.13 8.77 17.23
N SER A 164 -16.03 9.69 16.90
CA SER A 164 -17.37 9.40 16.37
C SER A 164 -17.63 10.19 15.09
N PRO A 165 -18.15 9.57 14.02
CA PRO A 165 -18.59 10.30 12.82
C PRO A 165 -19.66 11.35 13.11
N GLU A 166 -20.43 11.20 14.20
CA GLU A 166 -21.50 12.11 14.59
C GLU A 166 -21.02 13.52 14.95
N ASP A 167 -19.76 13.65 15.38
CA ASP A 167 -19.17 14.91 15.81
C ASP A 167 -18.67 15.77 14.63
N TYR A 168 -18.78 15.25 13.41
CA TYR A 168 -18.45 15.95 12.17
C TYR A 168 -19.67 16.71 11.62
N PRO A 169 -19.49 17.88 10.99
CA PRO A 169 -18.23 18.49 10.58
C PRO A 169 -17.38 19.08 11.73
N ALA A 170 -16.07 18.81 11.71
CA ALA A 170 -15.14 19.27 12.74
C ALA A 170 -14.82 20.77 12.58
N PRO A 171 -15.09 21.62 13.58
CA PRO A 171 -14.89 23.07 13.46
C PRO A 171 -13.41 23.43 13.41
N MET A 172 -13.02 24.24 12.43
CA MET A 172 -11.67 24.79 12.37
C MET A 172 -11.42 25.78 13.51
N ASP A 173 -10.24 25.70 14.13
CA ASP A 173 -9.82 26.59 15.20
C ASP A 173 -8.49 27.29 14.83
N PRO A 174 -8.54 28.56 14.40
CA PRO A 174 -7.36 29.34 14.04
C PRO A 174 -6.53 29.82 15.25
N ASP A 175 -7.05 29.67 16.48
CA ASP A 175 -6.32 30.04 17.70
C ASP A 175 -5.38 28.92 18.19
N VAL A 176 -5.52 27.70 17.64
CA VAL A 176 -4.60 26.59 17.90
C VAL A 176 -3.32 26.76 17.06
N PRO A 177 -2.14 26.83 17.68
CA PRO A 177 -0.91 27.09 16.95
C PRO A 177 -0.48 25.87 16.12
N VAL A 178 -0.18 26.06 14.85
CA VAL A 178 0.42 25.05 13.96
C VAL A 178 1.91 25.31 13.79
N GLY A 179 2.70 24.27 13.51
CA GLY A 179 4.13 24.40 13.27
C GLY A 179 4.49 24.94 11.90
N GLN A 180 5.79 24.98 11.62
CA GLN A 180 6.33 25.33 10.30
C GLN A 180 6.62 24.06 9.50
N ASP A 181 6.31 24.09 8.21
CA ASP A 181 6.74 23.10 7.23
C ASP A 181 8.16 23.41 6.76
N PRO A 182 9.16 22.56 7.07
CA PRO A 182 10.54 22.78 6.65
C PRO A 182 10.87 22.22 5.26
N LEU A 183 9.94 21.53 4.58
CA LEU A 183 10.19 20.82 3.33
C LEU A 183 9.84 21.64 2.09
N ALA A 184 8.74 22.41 2.12
CA ALA A 184 8.18 23.03 0.91
C ALA A 184 9.17 23.89 0.12
N ASP A 185 9.87 24.83 0.78
CA ASP A 185 10.85 25.70 0.10
C ASP A 185 12.03 24.90 -0.46
N GLU A 186 12.43 23.82 0.20
CA GLU A 186 13.52 22.93 -0.23
C GLU A 186 13.11 22.15 -1.48
N LEU A 187 11.93 21.52 -1.45
CA LEU A 187 11.37 20.76 -2.56
C LEU A 187 11.14 21.66 -3.79
N ALA A 188 10.52 22.82 -3.60
CA ALA A 188 10.27 23.77 -4.68
C ALA A 188 11.56 24.30 -5.31
N SER A 189 12.60 24.54 -4.50
CA SER A 189 13.92 24.93 -4.99
C SER A 189 14.62 23.82 -5.77
N THR A 190 14.39 22.57 -5.38
CA THR A 190 15.00 21.37 -5.98
C THR A 190 14.36 21.04 -7.33
N TYR A 191 13.04 21.01 -7.38
CA TYR A 191 12.27 20.55 -8.55
C TYR A 191 11.70 21.67 -9.41
N GLY A 192 11.78 22.92 -8.96
CA GLY A 192 11.34 24.09 -9.72
C GLY A 192 9.81 24.22 -9.86
N THR A 193 9.05 23.54 -9.00
CA THR A 193 7.59 23.58 -8.93
C THR A 193 7.11 23.52 -7.49
N ASP A 194 5.99 24.16 -7.19
CA ASP A 194 5.33 24.04 -5.88
C ASP A 194 4.44 22.78 -5.80
N ASP A 195 4.23 22.08 -6.92
CA ASP A 195 3.39 20.88 -6.99
C ASP A 195 4.00 19.71 -6.21
N ILE A 196 3.12 18.84 -5.72
CA ILE A 196 3.49 17.60 -5.03
C ILE A 196 3.59 16.47 -6.05
N TYR A 197 4.71 15.74 -6.01
CA TYR A 197 4.92 14.52 -6.78
C TYR A 197 4.77 13.29 -5.87
N GLY A 198 3.52 12.89 -5.66
CA GLY A 198 3.15 11.69 -4.92
C GLY A 198 1.72 11.29 -5.29
N MET A 199 1.42 10.00 -5.17
CA MET A 199 0.13 9.47 -5.60
C MET A 199 -1.00 9.99 -4.69
N HIS A 200 -2.15 10.32 -5.27
CA HIS A 200 -3.39 10.26 -4.50
C HIS A 200 -3.75 8.80 -4.24
N TRP A 201 -4.43 8.51 -3.13
CA TRP A 201 -4.66 7.13 -2.72
C TRP A 201 -5.82 6.42 -3.43
N LEU A 202 -6.86 7.13 -3.90
CA LEU A 202 -8.08 6.52 -4.43
C LEU A 202 -8.56 7.22 -5.71
N GLN A 203 -9.02 6.41 -6.66
CA GLN A 203 -9.59 6.86 -7.93
C GLN A 203 -10.76 5.96 -8.33
N ASP A 204 -11.83 6.58 -8.81
CA ASP A 204 -12.94 5.90 -9.49
C ASP A 204 -12.58 5.79 -10.97
N VAL A 205 -12.28 4.57 -11.43
CA VAL A 205 -11.70 4.34 -12.76
C VAL A 205 -12.77 4.38 -13.85
N ASP A 206 -13.94 3.81 -13.56
CA ASP A 206 -15.05 3.72 -14.51
C ASP A 206 -16.07 4.86 -14.39
N ASP A 207 -15.78 5.86 -13.54
CA ASP A 207 -16.68 6.95 -13.18
C ASP A 207 -18.05 6.43 -12.69
N VAL A 208 -18.05 5.34 -11.91
CA VAL A 208 -19.27 4.71 -11.40
C VAL A 208 -20.04 5.66 -10.48
N TYR A 209 -19.31 6.50 -9.73
CA TYR A 209 -19.89 7.55 -8.90
C TYR A 209 -20.37 8.75 -9.71
N GLY A 210 -19.82 8.98 -10.91
CA GLY A 210 -20.24 10.03 -11.84
C GLY A 210 -19.62 11.41 -11.57
N TYR A 211 -18.45 11.46 -10.93
CA TYR A 211 -17.71 12.68 -10.62
C TYR A 211 -16.79 13.15 -11.75
N GLY A 212 -16.56 12.39 -12.82
CA GLY A 212 -15.58 12.68 -13.87
C GLY A 212 -15.75 14.05 -14.55
N ALA A 213 -16.97 14.60 -14.55
CA ALA A 213 -17.22 15.95 -15.08
C ALA A 213 -16.92 17.11 -14.11
N ALA A 214 -16.64 16.83 -12.83
CA ALA A 214 -16.32 17.84 -11.82
C ALA A 214 -15.10 18.65 -12.23
N CYS A 215 -15.07 19.93 -11.86
CA CYS A 215 -13.95 20.83 -12.08
C CYS A 215 -13.50 20.97 -13.55
N GLY A 216 -14.39 20.67 -14.51
CA GLY A 216 -14.10 20.75 -15.94
C GLY A 216 -13.47 19.50 -16.54
N GLY A 217 -13.50 18.37 -15.82
CA GLY A 217 -13.17 17.05 -16.36
C GLY A 217 -14.20 16.53 -17.37
N THR A 218 -14.06 15.27 -17.77
CA THR A 218 -14.95 14.59 -18.73
C THR A 218 -15.72 13.48 -18.01
N ALA A 219 -17.05 13.46 -18.17
CA ALA A 219 -17.85 12.34 -17.68
C ALA A 219 -17.43 11.02 -18.34
N GLY A 220 -17.23 9.98 -17.53
CA GLY A 220 -16.74 8.67 -17.94
C GLY A 220 -15.22 8.51 -17.94
N ASP A 221 -14.45 9.57 -17.67
CA ASP A 221 -12.99 9.45 -17.50
C ASP A 221 -12.67 9.13 -16.02
N PRO A 222 -11.55 8.42 -15.74
CA PRO A 222 -11.08 8.17 -14.37
C PRO A 222 -11.01 9.47 -13.55
N THR A 223 -11.45 9.42 -12.30
CA THR A 223 -11.58 10.62 -11.45
C THR A 223 -11.11 10.39 -10.02
N PHE A 224 -10.39 11.36 -9.49
CA PHE A 224 -9.92 11.33 -8.11
C PHE A 224 -11.09 11.53 -7.14
N ILE A 225 -11.25 10.58 -6.23
CA ILE A 225 -12.28 10.57 -5.19
C ILE A 225 -11.65 10.31 -3.83
N ASN A 226 -12.41 10.56 -2.77
CA ASN A 226 -12.02 10.20 -1.43
C ASN A 226 -13.25 9.77 -0.61
N THR A 227 -13.00 9.08 0.50
CA THR A 227 -14.03 8.50 1.37
C THR A 227 -13.79 8.91 2.83
N PHE A 228 -12.78 8.34 3.48
CA PHE A 228 -12.49 8.50 4.91
C PHE A 228 -12.14 9.94 5.29
N GLN A 229 -12.95 10.56 6.16
CA GLN A 229 -12.78 11.93 6.66
C GLN A 229 -13.26 12.13 8.11
N ARG A 230 -13.93 11.15 8.73
CA ARG A 230 -14.69 11.33 9.98
C ARG A 230 -14.23 10.44 11.14
N GLY A 231 -12.91 10.27 11.24
CA GLY A 231 -12.24 9.73 12.42
C GLY A 231 -12.29 8.19 12.51
N PRO A 232 -11.77 7.62 13.61
CA PRO A 232 -11.44 6.20 13.70
C PRO A 232 -12.63 5.23 13.70
N GLN A 233 -13.85 5.72 13.94
CA GLN A 233 -15.06 4.88 13.89
C GLN A 233 -15.82 5.03 12.56
N GLU A 234 -15.31 5.78 11.58
CA GLU A 234 -15.84 5.75 10.22
C GLU A 234 -15.26 4.54 9.48
N SER A 235 -15.96 3.41 9.50
CA SER A 235 -15.61 2.27 8.64
C SER A 235 -15.90 2.57 7.17
N THR A 236 -15.42 1.72 6.26
CA THR A 236 -15.71 1.81 4.82
C THR A 236 -17.22 1.89 4.53
N TRP A 237 -18.04 1.24 5.37
CA TRP A 237 -19.50 1.20 5.29
C TRP A 237 -20.18 2.53 5.67
N GLU A 238 -19.46 3.41 6.34
CA GLU A 238 -20.03 4.61 6.92
C GLU A 238 -19.67 5.87 6.13
N THR A 239 -18.86 5.76 5.07
CA THR A 239 -18.36 6.90 4.30
C THR A 239 -19.39 7.49 3.33
N VAL A 240 -19.20 8.78 3.01
CA VAL A 240 -19.84 9.44 1.86
C VAL A 240 -18.76 9.72 0.80
N THR A 241 -18.70 8.89 -0.24
CA THR A 241 -17.72 9.03 -1.34
C THR A 241 -17.91 10.37 -2.05
N HIS A 242 -16.84 11.14 -2.19
CA HIS A 242 -16.86 12.52 -2.66
C HIS A 242 -15.69 12.81 -3.60
N PRO A 243 -15.80 13.80 -4.51
CA PRO A 243 -14.73 14.12 -5.43
C PRO A 243 -13.59 14.84 -4.71
N SER A 244 -12.35 14.52 -5.07
CA SER A 244 -11.15 15.21 -4.57
C SER A 244 -11.09 16.66 -5.03
N CYS A 245 -11.66 16.96 -6.20
CA CYS A 245 -11.97 18.32 -6.64
C CYS A 245 -13.46 18.65 -6.44
N ASP A 246 -13.77 19.51 -5.47
CA ASP A 246 -15.14 19.90 -5.11
C ASP A 246 -15.47 21.29 -5.65
N ASP A 247 -16.24 21.34 -6.74
CA ASP A 247 -16.77 22.54 -7.38
C ASP A 247 -18.25 22.82 -7.02
N PHE A 248 -18.80 22.11 -6.02
CA PHE A 248 -20.20 22.19 -5.57
C PHE A 248 -21.22 21.75 -6.64
N SER A 249 -20.79 21.00 -7.66
CA SER A 249 -21.71 20.45 -8.67
C SER A 249 -22.61 19.32 -8.14
N SER A 250 -22.14 18.59 -7.13
CA SER A 250 -22.82 17.49 -6.45
C SER A 250 -22.74 17.68 -4.93
N GLY A 251 -23.46 16.87 -4.14
CA GLY A 251 -23.56 17.06 -2.69
C GLY A 251 -24.62 18.10 -2.31
N GLY A 252 -24.35 18.87 -1.25
CA GLY A 252 -25.21 19.92 -0.71
C GLY A 252 -24.92 21.32 -1.28
N GLU A 253 -25.29 22.36 -0.53
CA GLU A 253 -25.05 23.77 -0.94
C GLU A 253 -23.56 24.10 -1.10
N ASN A 254 -22.70 23.44 -0.30
CA ASN A 254 -21.25 23.64 -0.25
C ASN A 254 -20.49 22.41 -0.75
N GLY A 255 -21.07 21.66 -1.69
CA GLY A 255 -20.53 20.37 -2.09
C GLY A 255 -20.63 19.35 -0.96
N PHE A 256 -19.53 18.69 -0.63
CA PHE A 256 -19.44 17.74 0.48
C PHE A 256 -18.68 18.31 1.69
N LEU A 257 -18.10 19.51 1.57
CA LEU A 257 -17.15 20.05 2.54
C LEU A 257 -17.72 20.18 3.96
N ASP A 258 -18.98 20.58 4.08
CA ASP A 258 -19.68 20.79 5.35
C ASP A 258 -20.23 19.50 5.98
N LEU A 259 -19.92 18.33 5.41
CA LEU A 259 -19.99 17.03 6.11
C LEU A 259 -18.74 16.77 6.96
N PHE A 260 -17.60 17.38 6.60
CA PHE A 260 -16.29 17.02 7.14
C PHE A 260 -15.66 18.13 7.98
N THR A 261 -15.65 19.36 7.47
CA THR A 261 -15.00 20.51 8.12
C THR A 261 -15.99 21.62 8.37
N GLY A 262 -16.01 22.17 9.58
CA GLY A 262 -16.88 23.27 9.96
C GLY A 262 -16.17 24.60 9.76
N ASP A 263 -16.70 25.44 8.87
CA ASP A 263 -16.20 26.79 8.56
C ASP A 263 -17.34 27.83 8.55
N GLU A 264 -16.99 29.12 8.68
CA GLU A 264 -17.92 30.24 8.50
C GLU A 264 -18.37 30.41 7.04
N ALA A 265 -17.53 30.01 6.07
CA ALA A 265 -17.82 30.05 4.65
C ALA A 265 -17.00 29.00 3.88
N TYR A 266 -17.58 28.45 2.81
CA TYR A 266 -16.93 27.41 2.01
C TYR A 266 -16.50 27.95 0.64
N SER A 267 -15.36 27.46 0.15
CA SER A 267 -14.84 27.75 -1.18
C SER A 267 -14.67 26.46 -1.98
N GLN A 268 -14.94 26.52 -3.28
CA GLN A 268 -14.61 25.42 -4.19
C GLN A 268 -13.11 25.15 -4.12
N GLN A 269 -12.72 23.89 -4.01
CA GLN A 269 -11.36 23.50 -3.65
C GLN A 269 -11.00 22.12 -4.19
N TRP A 270 -9.71 21.83 -4.21
CA TRP A 270 -9.16 20.51 -4.49
C TRP A 270 -8.36 20.02 -3.28
N ARG A 271 -8.34 18.71 -3.04
CA ARG A 271 -7.49 18.08 -2.03
C ARG A 271 -7.14 16.65 -2.39
N TYR A 272 -5.93 16.25 -2.07
CA TYR A 272 -5.42 14.90 -2.27
C TYR A 272 -4.81 14.38 -0.98
N THR A 273 -4.93 13.07 -0.78
CA THR A 273 -4.37 12.33 0.34
C THR A 273 -3.49 11.22 -0.21
N ASN A 274 -2.24 11.16 0.24
CA ASN A 274 -1.30 10.10 -0.10
C ASN A 274 -1.44 8.93 0.86
N ALA A 275 -1.19 7.71 0.37
CA ALA A 275 -0.95 6.52 1.17
C ALA A 275 0.57 6.21 1.15
N PRO A 276 1.33 6.56 2.21
CA PRO A 276 2.78 6.52 2.19
C PRO A 276 3.36 5.13 1.93
N ASP A 277 2.70 4.08 2.40
CA ASP A 277 3.12 2.70 2.18
C ASP A 277 3.18 2.34 0.69
N ALA A 278 2.25 2.86 -0.12
CA ALA A 278 2.20 2.64 -1.56
C ALA A 278 3.34 3.36 -2.30
N ASP A 279 3.58 4.64 -2.00
CA ASP A 279 4.70 5.39 -2.59
C ASP A 279 6.04 4.74 -2.21
N ALA A 280 6.21 4.27 -0.96
CA ALA A 280 7.41 3.53 -0.59
C ALA A 280 7.52 2.18 -1.30
N ARG A 281 6.42 1.45 -1.51
CA ARG A 281 6.41 0.20 -2.28
C ARG A 281 6.84 0.44 -3.73
N ALA A 282 6.41 1.54 -4.35
CA ALA A 282 6.86 1.93 -5.69
C ALA A 282 8.37 2.25 -5.74
N VAL A 283 8.90 2.93 -4.72
CA VAL A 283 10.35 3.16 -4.57
C VAL A 283 11.12 1.86 -4.39
N GLN A 284 10.62 0.95 -3.55
CA GLN A 284 11.20 -0.38 -3.33
C GLN A 284 11.23 -1.20 -4.63
N ALA A 285 10.15 -1.20 -5.41
CA ALA A 285 10.10 -1.85 -6.71
C ALA A 285 11.10 -1.24 -7.71
N ALA A 286 11.23 0.10 -7.73
CA ALA A 286 12.20 0.78 -8.60
C ALA A 286 13.66 0.47 -8.22
N TYR A 287 13.95 0.24 -6.93
CA TYR A 287 15.26 -0.26 -6.50
C TYR A 287 15.55 -1.64 -7.10
N TRP A 288 14.64 -2.59 -6.94
CA TRP A 288 14.86 -3.93 -7.49
C TRP A 288 14.97 -3.91 -9.02
N ALA A 289 14.16 -3.12 -9.71
CA ALA A 289 14.30 -2.89 -11.14
C ALA A 289 15.70 -2.36 -11.50
N ASN A 290 16.24 -1.41 -10.74
CA ASN A 290 17.58 -0.88 -10.95
C ASN A 290 18.68 -1.95 -10.77
N VAL A 291 18.58 -2.75 -9.69
CA VAL A 291 19.52 -3.84 -9.40
C VAL A 291 19.49 -4.89 -10.51
N TRP A 292 18.31 -5.46 -10.79
CA TRP A 292 18.13 -6.54 -11.76
C TRP A 292 18.44 -6.10 -13.19
N ALA A 293 18.01 -4.89 -13.59
CA ALA A 293 18.40 -4.34 -14.89
C ALA A 293 19.93 -4.14 -14.95
N GLY A 294 20.56 -3.71 -13.86
CA GLY A 294 22.01 -3.59 -13.73
C GLY A 294 22.74 -4.91 -13.95
N GLU A 295 22.30 -5.98 -13.30
CA GLU A 295 22.85 -7.34 -13.43
C GLU A 295 22.78 -7.85 -14.87
N GLN A 296 21.71 -7.52 -15.60
CA GLN A 296 21.52 -7.85 -17.00
C GLN A 296 22.26 -6.91 -17.98
N GLY A 297 22.92 -5.86 -17.49
CA GLY A 297 23.56 -4.83 -18.34
C GLY A 297 22.58 -3.86 -19.00
N ASN A 298 21.36 -3.75 -18.47
CA ASN A 298 20.23 -2.96 -18.95
C ASN A 298 19.89 -1.75 -18.05
N ALA A 299 20.69 -1.40 -17.04
CA ALA A 299 20.41 -0.27 -16.12
C ALA A 299 20.01 1.04 -16.82
N SER A 300 20.59 1.35 -17.98
CA SER A 300 20.23 2.57 -18.74
C SER A 300 18.79 2.58 -19.27
N GLN A 301 18.12 1.42 -19.32
CA GLN A 301 16.73 1.30 -19.77
C GLN A 301 15.74 1.77 -18.69
N VAL A 302 16.11 1.71 -17.41
CA VAL A 302 15.22 2.05 -16.27
C VAL A 302 15.63 3.34 -15.55
N ALA A 303 16.84 3.86 -15.81
CA ALA A 303 17.44 4.97 -15.06
C ALA A 303 16.56 6.23 -14.93
N ALA A 304 15.77 6.58 -15.95
CA ALA A 304 14.90 7.75 -15.90
C ALA A 304 13.71 7.55 -14.93
N THR A 305 13.18 6.33 -14.86
CA THR A 305 12.13 5.95 -13.92
C THR A 305 12.68 5.86 -12.50
N VAL A 306 13.89 5.35 -12.33
CA VAL A 306 14.59 5.33 -11.04
C VAL A 306 14.83 6.76 -10.50
N GLU A 307 15.16 7.73 -11.35
CA GLU A 307 15.28 9.14 -10.95
C GLU A 307 13.92 9.72 -10.46
N LYS A 308 12.81 9.30 -11.07
CA LYS A 308 11.46 9.68 -10.62
C LYS A 308 11.08 9.03 -9.30
N ALA A 309 11.49 7.79 -9.07
CA ALA A 309 11.32 7.14 -7.77
C ALA A 309 12.08 7.88 -6.66
N ALA A 310 13.30 8.36 -6.94
CA ALA A 310 14.03 9.22 -6.01
C ALA A 310 13.28 10.54 -5.72
N MET A 311 12.62 11.13 -6.73
CA MET A 311 11.77 12.32 -6.56
C MET A 311 10.55 12.03 -5.71
N MET A 312 9.83 10.93 -5.95
CA MET A 312 8.71 10.48 -5.10
C MET A 312 9.15 10.30 -3.63
N GLY A 313 10.30 9.66 -3.41
CA GLY A 313 10.91 9.53 -2.09
C GLY A 313 11.25 10.87 -1.42
N ASP A 314 11.49 11.94 -2.18
CA ASP A 314 11.74 13.27 -1.62
C ASP A 314 10.47 13.90 -1.03
N TYR A 315 9.34 13.81 -1.76
CA TYR A 315 8.04 14.30 -1.32
C TYR A 315 7.43 13.43 -0.21
N LEU A 316 7.68 12.12 -0.25
CA LEU A 316 7.23 11.16 0.77
C LEU A 316 7.73 11.51 2.19
N ARG A 317 8.76 12.36 2.33
CA ARG A 317 9.19 12.92 3.63
C ARG A 317 8.07 13.68 4.36
N TYR A 318 7.03 14.16 3.67
CA TYR A 318 5.85 14.73 4.33
C TYR A 318 5.17 13.75 5.29
N SER A 319 5.23 12.44 5.01
CA SER A 319 4.72 11.39 5.91
C SER A 319 5.48 11.32 7.24
N MET A 320 6.63 11.97 7.39
CA MET A 320 7.45 11.92 8.60
C MET A 320 7.12 13.01 9.62
N TYR A 321 6.13 13.86 9.33
CA TYR A 321 5.78 15.01 10.17
C TYR A 321 4.42 14.84 10.81
N ASP A 322 4.29 15.33 12.05
CA ASP A 322 3.00 15.50 12.73
C ASP A 322 1.98 16.22 11.84
N LYS A 323 0.70 15.85 11.97
CA LYS A 323 -0.41 16.38 11.14
C LYS A 323 -0.39 17.90 11.01
N TYR A 324 -0.22 18.63 12.12
CA TYR A 324 -0.18 20.09 12.13
C TYR A 324 1.20 20.63 12.47
N PHE A 325 2.25 19.85 12.18
CA PHE A 325 3.65 20.16 12.46
C PHE A 325 3.87 20.50 13.95
N LYS A 326 3.13 19.88 14.88
CA LYS A 326 3.41 20.00 16.31
C LYS A 326 4.73 19.34 16.68
N GLU A 327 5.38 19.86 17.71
CA GLU A 327 6.59 19.24 18.24
C GLU A 327 6.31 17.80 18.68
N ILE A 328 7.23 16.89 18.35
CA ILE A 328 7.13 15.49 18.76
C ILE A 328 7.53 15.35 20.22
N GLY A 329 6.70 14.64 20.98
CA GLY A 329 7.00 14.18 22.32
C GLY A 329 6.16 14.84 23.41
N ASP A 330 5.38 14.02 24.12
CA ASP A 330 4.47 14.45 25.19
C ASP A 330 3.48 15.56 24.74
N CYS A 331 3.06 15.52 23.47
CA CYS A 331 2.20 16.52 22.85
C CYS A 331 0.75 16.36 23.33
N VAL A 332 0.42 17.06 24.41
CA VAL A 332 -0.91 17.06 25.05
C VAL A 332 -1.47 18.46 25.16
N GLY A 333 -2.76 18.60 24.84
CA GLY A 333 -3.49 19.84 24.73
C GLY A 333 -3.21 20.56 23.41
N PRO A 334 -4.20 20.80 22.53
CA PRO A 334 -3.94 21.41 21.22
C PRO A 334 -3.32 22.81 21.33
N SER A 335 -3.69 23.60 22.35
CA SER A 335 -3.11 24.93 22.59
C SER A 335 -1.80 24.89 23.40
N ASP A 336 -1.56 23.84 24.18
CA ASP A 336 -0.41 23.73 25.07
C ASP A 336 0.77 23.02 24.40
N CYS A 337 0.49 22.04 23.53
CA CYS A 337 1.50 21.38 22.71
C CYS A 337 2.16 22.39 21.76
N PRO A 338 3.50 22.57 21.85
CA PRO A 338 4.21 23.58 21.05
C PRO A 338 4.06 23.37 19.54
N ALA A 339 3.96 24.47 18.81
CA ALA A 339 4.17 24.49 17.37
C ALA A 339 5.63 24.14 17.06
N GLY A 340 5.85 23.18 16.17
CA GLY A 340 7.19 22.74 15.76
C GLY A 340 7.94 23.80 14.95
N SER A 341 9.26 23.71 14.98
CA SER A 341 10.17 24.56 14.18
C SER A 341 11.32 23.74 13.63
N GLY A 342 11.71 24.01 12.38
CA GLY A 342 12.66 23.16 11.67
C GLY A 342 12.13 21.72 11.63
N LYS A 343 12.94 20.76 12.10
CA LYS A 343 12.58 19.33 12.11
C LYS A 343 12.02 18.84 13.45
N SER A 344 11.65 19.73 14.39
CA SER A 344 11.17 19.30 15.72
C SER A 344 9.80 18.60 15.69
N SER A 345 9.07 18.73 14.59
CA SER A 345 7.80 18.03 14.32
C SER A 345 7.97 16.75 13.50
N ASN A 346 9.21 16.34 13.21
CA ASN A 346 9.52 15.14 12.45
C ASN A 346 9.65 13.93 13.39
N HIS A 347 8.72 12.98 13.32
CA HIS A 347 8.77 11.73 14.09
C HIS A 347 9.61 10.64 13.41
N GLN A 348 10.06 10.87 12.17
CA GLN A 348 10.99 10.00 11.41
C GLN A 348 10.42 8.60 11.15
N LEU A 349 9.09 8.50 11.02
CA LEU A 349 8.38 7.28 10.66
C LEU A 349 7.49 7.58 9.46
N MET A 350 7.07 6.55 8.75
CA MET A 350 6.01 6.71 7.76
C MET A 350 4.65 6.71 8.47
N SER A 351 4.00 7.86 8.51
CA SER A 351 2.64 7.98 9.07
C SER A 351 1.57 7.46 8.11
N TRP A 352 0.31 7.46 8.55
CA TRP A 352 -0.81 6.95 7.77
C TRP A 352 -1.07 7.71 6.46
N TYR A 353 -0.81 9.01 6.45
CA TYR A 353 -0.98 9.86 5.27
C TYR A 353 -0.16 11.13 5.38
N TYR A 354 0.06 11.76 4.24
CA TYR A 354 0.12 13.21 4.16
C TYR A 354 -0.93 13.68 3.17
N ALA A 355 -1.40 14.91 3.32
CA ALA A 355 -2.43 15.46 2.45
C ALA A 355 -2.13 16.93 2.11
N TRP A 356 -2.62 17.36 0.96
CA TRP A 356 -2.47 18.73 0.48
C TRP A 356 -3.72 19.16 -0.29
N GLY A 357 -4.01 20.45 -0.28
CA GLY A 357 -5.17 21.00 -0.96
C GLY A 357 -5.11 22.50 -1.14
N GLY A 358 -6.05 23.05 -1.90
CA GLY A 358 -6.10 24.49 -2.17
C GLY A 358 -7.40 24.95 -2.81
N ALA A 359 -7.61 26.26 -2.81
CA ALA A 359 -8.76 26.87 -3.49
C ALA A 359 -8.70 26.62 -5.00
N LEU A 360 -9.85 26.44 -5.67
CA LEU A 360 -9.89 26.52 -7.14
C LEU A 360 -9.73 27.96 -7.65
N ASP A 361 -10.07 28.96 -6.85
CA ASP A 361 -9.94 30.37 -7.23
C ASP A 361 -8.48 30.84 -7.27
N THR A 362 -7.92 30.87 -8.48
CA THR A 362 -6.56 31.38 -8.75
C THR A 362 -6.40 32.89 -8.49
N SER A 363 -7.49 33.66 -8.29
CA SER A 363 -7.44 35.09 -7.99
C SER A 363 -7.31 35.42 -6.50
N ALA A 364 -7.62 34.47 -5.63
CA ALA A 364 -7.45 34.55 -4.18
C ALA A 364 -6.96 33.19 -3.63
N PRO A 365 -5.78 32.70 -4.08
CA PRO A 365 -5.35 31.36 -3.77
C PRO A 365 -4.98 31.23 -2.29
N TRP A 366 -5.42 30.13 -1.69
CA TRP A 366 -4.88 29.57 -0.46
C TRP A 366 -4.59 28.09 -0.74
N ALA A 367 -3.62 27.53 -0.03
CA ALA A 367 -3.33 26.11 -0.04
C ALA A 367 -2.83 25.66 1.33
N TRP A 368 -2.95 24.37 1.61
CA TRP A 368 -2.54 23.75 2.86
C TRP A 368 -1.83 22.41 2.63
N ARG A 369 -1.03 22.00 3.61
CA ARG A 369 -0.38 20.68 3.69
C ARG A 369 -0.42 20.20 5.14
N ILE A 370 -0.61 18.90 5.33
CA ILE A 370 -0.54 18.21 6.61
C ILE A 370 0.26 16.91 6.44
N GLY A 371 1.01 16.53 7.47
CA GLY A 371 1.48 15.14 7.62
C GLY A 371 0.40 14.29 8.29
N SER A 372 0.81 13.35 9.14
CA SER A 372 -0.10 12.63 10.03
C SER A 372 0.59 12.30 11.34
N SER A 373 -0.15 12.44 12.44
CA SER A 373 0.39 12.17 13.78
C SER A 373 0.41 10.68 14.13
N TYR A 374 -0.18 9.81 13.29
CA TYR A 374 -0.31 8.38 13.53
C TYR A 374 0.68 7.58 12.68
N ALA A 375 1.48 6.73 13.31
CA ALA A 375 2.36 5.78 12.63
C ALA A 375 1.92 4.35 12.95
N HIS A 376 1.61 3.58 11.91
CA HIS A 376 1.30 2.15 12.00
C HIS A 376 2.53 1.34 11.55
N PHE A 377 2.90 0.28 12.26
CA PHE A 377 4.09 -0.53 11.89
C PHE A 377 3.95 -1.11 10.47
N GLY A 378 2.72 -1.45 10.07
CA GLY A 378 2.33 -1.94 8.73
C GLY A 378 2.77 -1.03 7.58
N TYR A 379 2.96 0.27 7.84
CA TYR A 379 3.32 1.28 6.83
C TYR A 379 4.84 1.48 6.69
N GLN A 380 5.63 0.99 7.65
CA GLN A 380 7.06 1.21 7.61
C GLN A 380 7.69 0.43 6.44
N ASN A 381 8.74 1.00 5.86
CA ASN A 381 9.47 0.37 4.76
C ASN A 381 10.99 0.63 4.93
N PRO A 382 11.68 -0.19 5.74
CA PRO A 382 13.13 -0.09 5.93
C PRO A 382 13.91 -0.23 4.63
N MET A 383 13.40 -1.00 3.67
CA MET A 383 14.05 -1.17 2.38
C MET A 383 14.03 0.13 1.56
N ALA A 384 12.87 0.79 1.45
CA ALA A 384 12.76 2.10 0.82
C ALA A 384 13.63 3.16 1.54
N ALA A 385 13.60 3.19 2.88
CA ALA A 385 14.41 4.13 3.66
C ALA A 385 15.93 3.90 3.46
N HIS A 386 16.35 2.64 3.37
CA HIS A 386 17.74 2.26 3.08
C HIS A 386 18.19 2.76 1.71
N VAL A 387 17.40 2.53 0.65
CA VAL A 387 17.80 2.87 -0.71
C VAL A 387 17.80 4.38 -0.94
N LEU A 388 16.81 5.10 -0.39
CA LEU A 388 16.75 6.57 -0.48
C LEU A 388 17.87 7.26 0.31
N SER A 389 18.43 6.60 1.33
CA SER A 389 19.55 7.14 2.12
C SER A 389 20.93 6.72 1.63
N SER A 390 21.06 5.64 0.85
CA SER A 390 22.38 5.05 0.57
C SER A 390 22.63 4.61 -0.87
N ASP A 391 21.60 4.34 -1.67
CA ASP A 391 21.78 3.94 -3.07
C ASP A 391 21.95 5.17 -3.96
N ALA A 392 23.08 5.25 -4.67
CA ALA A 392 23.45 6.44 -5.44
C ALA A 392 22.49 6.76 -6.60
N ALA A 393 21.71 5.79 -7.10
CA ALA A 393 20.72 6.02 -8.15
C ALA A 393 19.38 6.52 -7.59
N LEU A 394 19.09 6.23 -6.32
CA LEU A 394 17.82 6.55 -5.65
C LEU A 394 17.92 7.65 -4.59
N GLN A 395 19.12 8.17 -4.30
CA GLN A 395 19.26 9.32 -3.42
C GLN A 395 18.48 10.54 -3.97
N PRO A 396 17.51 11.08 -3.20
CA PRO A 396 16.77 12.26 -3.62
C PRO A 396 17.69 13.47 -3.78
N GLN A 397 17.25 14.42 -4.60
CA GLN A 397 18.09 15.57 -4.99
C GLN A 397 18.08 16.69 -3.95
N SER A 398 17.08 16.73 -3.05
CA SER A 398 17.01 17.80 -2.07
C SER A 398 18.17 17.71 -1.06
N PRO A 399 18.70 18.85 -0.59
CA PRO A 399 19.89 18.89 0.26
C PRO A 399 19.81 18.09 1.56
N THR A 400 18.63 17.88 2.14
CA THR A 400 18.48 17.21 3.43
C THR A 400 17.80 15.84 3.38
N ALA A 401 17.28 15.40 2.23
CA ALA A 401 16.53 14.15 2.14
C ALA A 401 17.32 12.90 2.50
N VAL A 402 18.58 12.82 2.08
CA VAL A 402 19.44 11.65 2.37
C VAL A 402 19.61 11.45 3.88
N ASP A 403 19.85 12.55 4.62
CA ASP A 403 19.96 12.50 6.08
C ASP A 403 18.60 12.17 6.73
N ASP A 404 17.49 12.69 6.19
CA ASP A 404 16.15 12.39 6.70
C ASP A 404 15.80 10.91 6.56
N TRP A 405 16.03 10.32 5.39
CA TRP A 405 15.81 8.90 5.16
C TRP A 405 16.75 8.01 5.98
N GLY A 406 18.00 8.43 6.17
CA GLY A 406 18.95 7.72 7.03
C GLY A 406 18.49 7.70 8.49
N ASN A 407 17.99 8.82 9.01
CA ASN A 407 17.42 8.86 10.36
C ASN A 407 16.08 8.10 10.46
N SER A 408 15.28 8.13 9.40
CA SER A 408 14.01 7.40 9.31
C SER A 408 14.24 5.89 9.37
N LEU A 409 15.24 5.37 8.64
CA LEU A 409 15.63 3.96 8.72
C LEU A 409 15.96 3.54 10.15
N GLU A 410 16.83 4.29 10.83
CA GLU A 410 17.21 4.00 12.22
C GLU A 410 15.98 4.00 13.14
N ARG A 411 15.10 5.00 12.99
CA ARG A 411 13.87 5.10 13.78
C ARG A 411 12.89 3.96 13.51
N MET A 412 12.75 3.51 12.26
CA MET A 412 11.90 2.36 11.90
C MET A 412 12.39 1.08 12.60
N ILE A 413 13.69 0.78 12.56
CA ILE A 413 14.23 -0.43 13.22
C ILE A 413 13.97 -0.40 14.73
N GLU A 414 14.13 0.76 15.36
CA GLU A 414 13.77 0.95 16.77
C GLU A 414 12.27 0.74 17.02
N PHE A 415 11.41 1.22 16.11
CA PHE A 415 9.96 1.09 16.21
C PHE A 415 9.49 -0.36 16.12
N TYR A 416 10.01 -1.15 15.17
CA TYR A 416 9.74 -2.59 15.11
C TYR A 416 10.17 -3.30 16.39
N THR A 417 11.36 -2.98 16.90
CA THR A 417 11.89 -3.56 18.14
C THR A 417 10.99 -3.24 19.32
N TRP A 418 10.56 -1.98 19.43
CA TRP A 418 9.69 -1.51 20.50
C TRP A 418 8.31 -2.16 20.48
N LEU A 419 7.76 -2.43 19.30
CA LEU A 419 6.41 -3.00 19.14
C LEU A 419 6.39 -4.53 19.16
N GLN A 420 7.54 -5.19 19.21
CA GLN A 420 7.57 -6.65 19.17
C GLN A 420 7.01 -7.25 20.47
N SER A 421 5.92 -8.01 20.35
CA SER A 421 5.25 -8.72 21.44
C SER A 421 6.12 -9.78 22.10
N ALA A 422 5.68 -10.30 23.25
CA ALA A 422 6.29 -11.43 23.92
C ALA A 422 6.39 -12.66 23.00
N GLU A 423 5.38 -12.91 22.17
CA GLU A 423 5.30 -14.04 21.24
C GLU A 423 6.18 -13.83 20.00
N GLY A 424 6.12 -12.64 19.37
CA GLY A 424 6.97 -12.29 18.22
C GLY A 424 6.31 -11.42 17.15
N ALA A 425 4.98 -11.34 17.13
CA ALA A 425 4.23 -10.42 16.27
C ALA A 425 4.48 -8.96 16.64
N ILE A 426 4.25 -8.03 15.70
CA ILE A 426 4.47 -6.59 15.89
C ILE A 426 3.15 -5.87 16.19
N ALA A 427 3.07 -5.13 17.30
CA ALA A 427 1.88 -4.37 17.69
C ALA A 427 1.65 -3.12 16.81
N GLY A 428 0.52 -2.44 17.00
CA GLY A 428 -0.03 -1.47 16.05
C GLY A 428 0.89 -0.30 15.75
N GLY A 429 1.14 0.57 16.73
CA GLY A 429 2.02 1.70 16.52
C GLY A 429 1.99 2.75 17.60
N ALA A 430 2.06 4.02 17.16
CA ALA A 430 2.06 5.16 18.06
C ALA A 430 1.41 6.40 17.43
N THR A 431 0.97 7.33 18.28
CA THR A 431 0.44 8.63 17.88
C THR A 431 1.08 9.79 18.65
N ASN A 432 1.33 10.91 17.96
CA ASN A 432 1.65 12.18 18.59
C ASN A 432 0.40 13.02 18.93
N SER A 433 -0.79 12.59 18.48
CA SER A 433 -2.07 13.25 18.71
C SER A 433 -3.06 12.25 19.26
N TRP A 434 -3.12 12.13 20.58
CA TRP A 434 -4.06 11.19 21.23
C TRP A 434 -5.50 11.51 20.82
N GLU A 435 -6.22 10.49 20.33
CA GLU A 435 -7.59 10.61 19.77
C GLU A 435 -7.73 11.70 18.70
N GLY A 436 -6.62 12.08 18.05
CA GLY A 436 -6.58 13.00 16.92
C GLY A 436 -6.89 14.46 17.23
N HIS A 437 -6.90 14.82 18.51
CA HIS A 437 -7.10 16.19 18.97
C HIS A 437 -6.06 16.63 20.01
N TYR A 438 -4.89 15.98 20.02
CA TYR A 438 -3.84 16.16 21.03
C TYR A 438 -4.39 15.98 22.45
N GLY A 439 -5.22 14.95 22.65
CA GLY A 439 -5.86 14.64 23.93
C GLY A 439 -4.87 14.17 25.00
N GLU A 440 -5.38 13.96 26.22
CA GLU A 440 -4.61 13.35 27.31
C GLU A 440 -4.73 11.82 27.22
N PRO A 441 -3.62 11.08 27.05
CA PRO A 441 -3.65 9.62 27.05
C PRO A 441 -3.92 9.06 28.46
N PRO A 442 -4.33 7.79 28.58
CA PRO A 442 -4.42 7.10 29.86
C PRO A 442 -3.11 7.20 30.67
N ALA A 443 -3.23 7.36 31.99
CA ALA A 443 -2.06 7.47 32.86
C ALA A 443 -1.21 6.19 32.79
N GLY A 444 0.07 6.35 32.41
CA GLY A 444 1.01 5.24 32.26
C GLY A 444 1.07 4.62 30.87
N THR A 445 0.42 5.23 29.86
CA THR A 445 0.60 4.85 28.45
C THR A 445 2.09 4.88 28.08
N PRO A 446 2.65 3.77 27.57
CA PRO A 446 4.04 3.72 27.12
C PRO A 446 4.31 4.67 25.96
N THR A 447 5.54 5.19 25.89
CA THR A 447 5.92 6.13 24.84
C THR A 447 7.10 5.66 24.00
N PHE A 448 7.11 6.05 22.74
CA PHE A 448 8.24 5.93 21.81
C PHE A 448 8.66 7.32 21.35
N TYR A 449 9.81 7.81 21.84
CA TYR A 449 10.24 9.21 21.65
C TYR A 449 9.16 10.24 22.05
N GLY A 450 8.34 9.90 23.05
CA GLY A 450 7.24 10.73 23.55
C GLY A 450 5.95 10.67 22.71
N MET A 451 5.90 9.92 21.60
CA MET A 451 4.63 9.51 20.99
C MET A 451 4.00 8.39 21.82
N PHE A 452 2.68 8.36 21.92
CA PHE A 452 1.93 7.42 22.76
C PHE A 452 1.64 6.12 22.02
N TYR A 453 1.85 4.98 22.68
CA TYR A 453 1.46 3.67 22.14
C TYR A 453 -0.02 3.62 21.79
N ASP A 454 -0.30 3.16 20.58
CA ASP A 454 -1.63 2.93 20.06
C ASP A 454 -1.69 1.50 19.51
N GLU A 455 -2.60 0.70 20.06
CA GLU A 455 -2.82 -0.69 19.63
C GLU A 455 -3.44 -0.75 18.23
N GLN A 456 -4.24 0.27 17.88
CA GLN A 456 -5.08 0.32 16.69
C GLN A 456 -4.98 1.71 16.02
N PRO A 457 -3.79 2.13 15.56
CA PRO A 457 -3.61 3.44 14.93
C PRO A 457 -4.68 3.71 13.84
N VAL A 458 -5.26 4.90 13.89
CA VAL A 458 -6.14 5.52 12.87
C VAL A 458 -7.55 4.98 12.77
N TYR A 459 -7.78 3.66 12.71
CA TYR A 459 -9.12 3.10 12.53
C TYR A 459 -9.41 1.97 13.51
N HIS A 460 -10.63 1.99 14.04
CA HIS A 460 -11.11 1.18 15.14
C HIS A 460 -12.33 0.32 14.73
N ASP A 461 -12.89 0.50 13.53
CA ASP A 461 -13.95 -0.34 12.97
C ASP A 461 -13.57 -0.88 11.56
N PRO A 462 -12.92 -2.05 11.49
CA PRO A 462 -12.35 -2.80 12.63
C PRO A 462 -11.03 -2.18 13.15
N PRO A 463 -10.52 -2.60 14.33
CA PRO A 463 -9.20 -2.21 14.81
C PRO A 463 -8.10 -2.48 13.79
N SER A 464 -7.26 -1.48 13.53
CA SER A 464 -6.32 -1.51 12.41
C SER A 464 -5.30 -2.63 12.42
N ASN A 465 -4.77 -2.93 13.59
CA ASN A 465 -3.81 -4.01 13.75
C ASN A 465 -4.44 -5.37 14.08
N ARG A 466 -5.76 -5.53 13.91
CA ARG A 466 -6.36 -6.88 13.98
C ARG A 466 -6.04 -7.70 12.73
N TRP A 467 -5.77 -7.05 11.60
CA TRP A 467 -5.59 -7.74 10.33
C TRP A 467 -4.15 -8.24 10.20
N PHE A 468 -3.99 -9.57 10.07
CA PHE A 468 -2.68 -10.20 9.97
C PHE A 468 -1.89 -9.77 8.72
N GLY A 469 -2.54 -9.28 7.66
CA GLY A 469 -1.86 -8.81 6.44
C GLY A 469 -0.81 -7.73 6.70
N MET A 470 -1.00 -6.87 7.71
CA MET A 470 0.01 -5.89 8.13
C MET A 470 1.33 -6.55 8.58
N GLN A 471 1.26 -7.73 9.19
CA GLN A 471 2.44 -8.50 9.56
C GLN A 471 3.18 -8.96 8.32
N ALA A 472 2.48 -9.59 7.37
CA ALA A 472 3.10 -10.10 6.15
C ALA A 472 3.75 -8.97 5.33
N TRP A 473 3.00 -7.91 5.01
CA TRP A 473 3.47 -6.80 4.18
C TRP A 473 4.68 -6.07 4.77
N SER A 474 4.64 -5.73 6.05
CA SER A 474 5.68 -4.92 6.67
C SER A 474 6.93 -5.74 6.98
N MET A 475 6.76 -7.00 7.40
CA MET A 475 7.89 -7.88 7.69
C MET A 475 8.58 -8.38 6.43
N GLN A 476 7.88 -8.44 5.28
CA GLN A 476 8.48 -8.65 3.96
C GLN A 476 9.54 -7.59 3.67
N ARG A 477 9.21 -6.30 3.88
CA ARG A 477 10.14 -5.17 3.65
C ARG A 477 11.34 -5.20 4.60
N LEU A 478 11.11 -5.59 5.87
CA LEU A 478 12.18 -5.78 6.84
C LEU A 478 13.10 -6.96 6.46
N ALA A 479 12.53 -8.06 5.94
CA ALA A 479 13.26 -9.22 5.47
C ALA A 479 14.13 -8.90 4.25
N GLU A 480 13.63 -8.12 3.28
CA GLU A 480 14.43 -7.62 2.16
C GLU A 480 15.60 -6.74 2.63
N TYR A 481 15.35 -5.84 3.57
CA TYR A 481 16.40 -5.01 4.15
C TYR A 481 17.47 -5.86 4.86
N TYR A 482 17.06 -6.86 5.64
CA TYR A 482 17.97 -7.78 6.30
C TYR A 482 18.78 -8.60 5.29
N TYR A 483 18.14 -9.13 4.25
CA TYR A 483 18.81 -9.82 3.15
C TYR A 483 19.87 -8.95 2.47
N THR A 484 19.54 -7.68 2.22
CA THR A 484 20.41 -6.75 1.48
C THR A 484 21.59 -6.27 2.32
N THR A 485 21.40 -6.06 3.62
CA THR A 485 22.37 -5.35 4.46
C THR A 485 23.02 -6.20 5.54
N SER A 486 22.40 -7.34 5.87
CA SER A 486 22.73 -8.16 7.04
C SER A 486 22.70 -7.38 8.36
N ASP A 487 21.83 -6.35 8.50
CA ASP A 487 21.66 -5.63 9.76
C ASP A 487 21.15 -6.58 10.86
N GLU A 488 22.00 -6.83 11.86
CA GLU A 488 21.71 -7.78 12.95
C GLU A 488 20.50 -7.37 13.81
N ARG A 489 20.12 -6.08 13.84
CA ARG A 489 18.94 -5.61 14.57
C ARG A 489 17.66 -6.01 13.85
N ALA A 490 17.63 -5.83 12.53
CA ALA A 490 16.53 -6.33 11.70
C ALA A 490 16.43 -7.86 11.78
N GLY A 491 17.58 -8.55 11.71
CA GLY A 491 17.67 -10.00 11.90
C GLY A 491 17.08 -10.45 13.23
N ALA A 492 17.41 -9.79 14.35
CA ALA A 492 16.87 -10.17 15.67
C ALA A 492 15.33 -10.02 15.77
N VAL A 493 14.75 -9.00 15.14
CA VAL A 493 13.29 -8.85 15.06
C VAL A 493 12.70 -9.97 14.21
N LEU A 494 13.28 -10.23 13.04
CA LEU A 494 12.82 -11.27 12.12
C LEU A 494 12.93 -12.67 12.69
N ASP A 495 14.02 -13.01 13.40
CA ASP A 495 14.22 -14.32 14.03
C ASP A 495 13.02 -14.68 14.92
N LYS A 496 12.64 -13.75 15.81
CA LYS A 496 11.53 -13.97 16.74
C LYS A 496 10.17 -13.95 16.05
N TRP A 497 9.99 -13.09 15.03
CA TRP A 497 8.75 -13.05 14.25
C TRP A 497 8.56 -14.31 13.40
N ALA A 498 9.62 -14.80 12.75
CA ALA A 498 9.63 -16.00 11.94
C ALA A 498 9.32 -17.24 12.79
N ASP A 499 9.94 -17.36 13.96
CA ASP A 499 9.65 -18.42 14.94
C ASP A 499 8.16 -18.45 15.32
N TRP A 500 7.56 -17.27 15.55
CA TRP A 500 6.13 -17.15 15.85
C TRP A 500 5.27 -17.54 14.64
N VAL A 501 5.45 -16.88 13.50
CA VAL A 501 4.54 -17.03 12.37
C VAL A 501 4.59 -18.44 11.78
N VAL A 502 5.77 -19.06 11.67
CA VAL A 502 5.91 -20.44 11.19
C VAL A 502 5.15 -21.42 12.11
N SER A 503 5.07 -21.13 13.41
CA SER A 503 4.31 -21.96 14.35
C SER A 503 2.79 -21.86 14.21
N GLU A 504 2.31 -20.78 13.57
CA GLU A 504 0.88 -20.52 13.32
C GLU A 504 0.42 -20.98 11.93
N VAL A 505 1.35 -21.34 11.04
CA VAL A 505 1.02 -21.79 9.69
C VAL A 505 0.77 -23.30 9.65
N THR A 506 -0.29 -23.71 8.95
CA THR A 506 -0.55 -25.11 8.61
C THR A 506 -0.62 -25.28 7.10
N ILE A 507 0.06 -26.29 6.56
CA ILE A 507 0.03 -26.63 5.13
C ILE A 507 -0.57 -28.04 4.99
N GLY A 508 -1.64 -28.15 4.22
CA GLY A 508 -2.42 -29.37 3.96
C GLY A 508 -2.17 -29.97 2.57
N GLU A 509 -3.10 -30.80 2.11
CA GLU A 509 -3.05 -31.42 0.77
C GLU A 509 -3.98 -30.67 -0.19
N GLY A 510 -3.62 -30.59 -1.48
CA GLY A 510 -4.52 -30.14 -2.55
C GLY A 510 -4.94 -28.66 -2.46
N GLY A 511 -4.05 -27.80 -1.96
CA GLY A 511 -4.31 -26.37 -1.80
C GLY A 511 -4.87 -25.97 -0.44
N ASP A 512 -5.13 -26.92 0.46
CA ASP A 512 -5.51 -26.62 1.84
C ASP A 512 -4.34 -26.02 2.62
N PHE A 513 -4.55 -24.89 3.28
CA PHE A 513 -3.60 -24.26 4.20
C PHE A 513 -4.33 -23.39 5.20
N GLN A 514 -3.65 -22.96 6.26
CA GLN A 514 -4.16 -21.98 7.20
C GLN A 514 -3.04 -21.01 7.58
N ILE A 515 -3.33 -19.72 7.47
CA ILE A 515 -2.52 -18.63 8.01
C ILE A 515 -3.35 -17.82 9.01
N PRO A 516 -2.74 -17.11 9.98
CA PRO A 516 -3.48 -16.18 10.82
C PRO A 516 -4.27 -15.17 9.99
N ALA A 517 -5.44 -14.78 10.48
CA ALA A 517 -6.30 -13.79 9.82
C ALA A 517 -6.63 -12.63 10.76
N THR A 518 -7.14 -12.97 11.96
CA THR A 518 -7.47 -12.00 13.00
C THR A 518 -6.55 -12.16 14.20
N LEU A 519 -5.97 -11.03 14.62
CA LEU A 519 -5.16 -10.88 15.81
C LEU A 519 -5.94 -10.11 16.88
N GLU A 520 -5.84 -10.55 18.13
CA GLU A 520 -6.24 -9.78 19.30
C GLU A 520 -5.02 -9.43 20.13
N TRP A 521 -4.98 -8.20 20.63
CA TRP A 521 -3.85 -7.65 21.38
C TRP A 521 -4.24 -7.40 22.82
N THR A 522 -3.31 -7.63 23.75
CA THR A 522 -3.49 -7.25 25.14
C THR A 522 -2.20 -6.73 25.75
N GLY A 523 -2.36 -5.78 26.69
CA GLY A 523 -1.23 -5.16 27.37
C GLY A 523 -0.62 -4.03 26.54
N ALA A 524 0.68 -3.78 26.73
CA ALA A 524 1.39 -2.69 26.08
C ALA A 524 2.91 -2.95 26.12
N PRO A 525 3.70 -2.38 25.20
CA PRO A 525 5.15 -2.46 25.28
C PRO A 525 5.70 -1.71 26.50
N ASP A 526 6.95 -1.95 26.85
CA ASP A 526 7.67 -1.06 27.78
C ASP A 526 7.83 0.33 27.15
N THR A 527 8.02 1.38 27.96
CA THR A 527 8.42 2.69 27.41
C THR A 527 9.79 2.58 26.77
N TRP A 528 9.93 3.08 25.53
CA TRP A 528 11.17 2.96 24.77
C TRP A 528 12.34 3.67 25.46
N ASP A 529 13.44 2.95 25.64
CA ASP A 529 14.74 3.49 26.01
C ASP A 529 15.77 2.94 25.01
N PRO A 530 16.28 3.76 24.07
CA PRO A 530 17.23 3.28 23.05
C PRO A 530 18.55 2.79 23.66
N ALA A 531 18.89 3.18 24.89
CA ALA A 531 20.09 2.69 25.59
C ALA A 531 19.85 1.36 26.31
N SER A 532 18.59 1.00 26.59
CA SER A 532 18.20 -0.22 27.28
C SER A 532 16.77 -0.63 26.89
N PRO A 533 16.55 -1.15 25.66
CA PRO A 533 15.23 -1.58 25.22
C PRO A 533 14.58 -2.55 26.22
N GLY A 534 13.28 -2.38 26.44
CA GLY A 534 12.49 -3.28 27.28
C GLY A 534 12.34 -4.67 26.67
N ASP A 535 11.88 -5.64 27.46
CA ASP A 535 11.64 -7.01 26.98
C ASP A 535 10.19 -7.23 26.55
N ASN A 536 9.31 -6.23 26.73
CA ASN A 536 7.90 -6.25 26.36
C ASN A 536 7.15 -7.47 26.94
N ALA A 537 7.54 -7.93 28.12
CA ALA A 537 6.94 -9.12 28.74
C ALA A 537 5.44 -8.98 29.08
N GLY A 538 4.88 -7.76 28.98
CA GLY A 538 3.46 -7.48 29.18
C GLY A 538 2.65 -7.24 27.90
N LEU A 539 3.28 -7.28 26.72
CA LEU A 539 2.61 -7.10 25.42
C LEU A 539 2.36 -8.46 24.78
N HIS A 540 1.10 -8.79 24.50
CA HIS A 540 0.70 -10.10 24.00
C HIS A 540 -0.17 -10.02 22.75
N VAL A 541 -0.01 -11.02 21.89
CA VAL A 541 -0.88 -11.29 20.74
C VAL A 541 -1.55 -12.67 20.87
N GLU A 542 -2.80 -12.79 20.42
CA GLU A 542 -3.52 -14.05 20.23
C GLU A 542 -4.05 -14.12 18.78
N VAL A 543 -3.82 -15.25 18.10
CA VAL A 543 -4.48 -15.54 16.82
C VAL A 543 -5.89 -16.09 17.10
N THR A 544 -6.92 -15.33 16.75
CA THR A 544 -8.32 -15.70 17.04
C THR A 544 -9.09 -16.22 15.83
N ALA A 545 -8.55 -16.02 14.62
CA ALA A 545 -9.08 -16.61 13.40
C ALA A 545 -7.95 -16.91 12.41
N TYR A 546 -8.19 -17.92 11.56
CA TYR A 546 -7.32 -18.30 10.44
C TYR A 546 -8.09 -18.19 9.13
N SER A 547 -7.38 -17.99 8.02
CA SER A 547 -7.96 -17.91 6.68
C SER A 547 -7.08 -18.61 5.64
N GLN A 548 -7.57 -18.63 4.40
CA GLN A 548 -6.81 -18.94 3.19
C GLN A 548 -6.62 -17.70 2.30
N ASP A 549 -6.50 -16.51 2.91
CA ASP A 549 -6.31 -15.26 2.16
C ASP A 549 -5.08 -15.39 1.24
N VAL A 550 -5.34 -15.41 -0.06
CA VAL A 550 -4.33 -15.76 -1.07
C VAL A 550 -3.27 -14.67 -1.22
N GLY A 551 -3.65 -13.40 -1.08
CA GLY A 551 -2.74 -12.27 -1.19
C GLY A 551 -1.82 -12.16 0.02
N VAL A 552 -2.39 -12.25 1.23
CA VAL A 552 -1.59 -12.26 2.46
C VAL A 552 -0.65 -13.47 2.49
N THR A 553 -1.08 -14.62 1.96
CA THR A 553 -0.24 -15.81 1.85
C THR A 553 0.93 -15.62 0.89
N GLY A 554 0.70 -14.98 -0.28
CA GLY A 554 1.76 -14.62 -1.22
C GLY A 554 2.82 -13.74 -0.55
N SER A 555 2.38 -12.70 0.15
CA SER A 555 3.29 -11.79 0.86
C SER A 555 4.03 -12.47 2.02
N LEU A 556 3.37 -13.34 2.77
CA LEU A 556 3.98 -14.12 3.85
C LEU A 556 5.07 -15.07 3.30
N ALA A 557 4.78 -15.78 2.20
CA ALA A 557 5.75 -16.63 1.54
C ALA A 557 6.96 -15.81 1.03
N ASN A 558 6.71 -14.61 0.49
CA ASN A 558 7.76 -13.68 0.07
C ASN A 558 8.65 -13.25 1.26
N ALA A 559 8.04 -12.82 2.37
CA ALA A 559 8.77 -12.44 3.60
C ALA A 559 9.65 -13.58 4.13
N LEU A 560 9.09 -14.78 4.25
CA LEU A 560 9.81 -15.97 4.71
C LEU A 560 10.92 -16.38 3.74
N SER A 561 10.74 -16.17 2.43
CA SER A 561 11.77 -16.44 1.42
C SER A 561 13.00 -15.55 1.59
N PHE A 562 12.80 -14.23 1.72
CA PHE A 562 13.91 -13.30 1.97
C PHE A 562 14.59 -13.56 3.31
N TYR A 563 13.81 -13.79 4.38
CA TYR A 563 14.36 -14.11 5.69
C TYR A 563 15.19 -15.41 5.65
N ALA A 564 14.68 -16.47 5.02
CA ALA A 564 15.39 -17.74 4.90
C ALA A 564 16.67 -17.60 4.06
N ALA A 565 16.64 -16.83 2.97
CA ALA A 565 17.81 -16.56 2.15
C ALA A 565 18.91 -15.81 2.94
N ALA A 566 18.51 -14.90 3.83
CA ALA A 566 19.43 -14.13 4.66
C ALA A 566 20.00 -14.92 5.85
N SER A 567 19.15 -15.70 6.54
CA SER A 567 19.49 -16.40 7.79
C SER A 567 19.99 -17.84 7.60
N GLY A 568 19.59 -18.49 6.50
CA GLY A 568 19.72 -19.93 6.30
C GLY A 568 18.68 -20.77 7.05
N ASP A 569 17.58 -20.17 7.52
CA ASP A 569 16.50 -20.88 8.20
C ASP A 569 15.72 -21.79 7.23
N THR A 570 15.89 -23.10 7.39
CA THR A 570 15.26 -24.09 6.52
C THR A 570 13.77 -24.26 6.80
N ALA A 571 13.30 -24.00 8.02
CA ALA A 571 11.87 -24.14 8.34
C ALA A 571 11.06 -23.01 7.71
N ALA A 572 11.59 -21.78 7.73
CA ALA A 572 11.02 -20.65 7.01
C ALA A 572 11.03 -20.90 5.49
N GLN A 573 12.13 -21.42 4.93
CA GLN A 573 12.21 -21.77 3.51
C GLN A 573 11.15 -22.81 3.11
N GLU A 574 11.05 -23.92 3.86
CA GLU A 574 10.08 -24.99 3.59
C GLU A 574 8.63 -24.52 3.74
N THR A 575 8.36 -23.63 4.71
CA THR A 575 7.04 -23.02 4.89
C THR A 575 6.69 -22.12 3.71
N ALA A 576 7.63 -21.29 3.24
CA ALA A 576 7.43 -20.44 2.08
C ALA A 576 7.08 -21.25 0.82
N SER A 577 7.87 -22.26 0.48
CA SER A 577 7.58 -23.10 -0.70
C SER A 577 6.26 -23.84 -0.58
N GLY A 578 5.95 -24.41 0.59
CA GLY A 578 4.70 -25.14 0.76
C GLY A 578 3.45 -24.24 0.70
N LEU A 579 3.55 -22.97 1.09
CA LEU A 579 2.49 -21.97 0.87
C LEU A 579 2.34 -21.64 -0.63
N LEU A 580 3.44 -21.46 -1.37
CA LEU A 580 3.39 -21.22 -2.81
C LEU A 580 2.78 -22.41 -3.57
N ASP A 581 3.15 -23.64 -3.22
CA ASP A 581 2.55 -24.85 -3.79
C ASP A 581 1.05 -24.95 -3.51
N ALA A 582 0.63 -24.56 -2.29
CA ALA A 582 -0.77 -24.57 -1.92
C ALA A 582 -1.56 -23.51 -2.73
N LEU A 583 -1.02 -22.31 -2.92
CA LEU A 583 -1.60 -21.27 -3.77
C LEU A 583 -1.77 -21.73 -5.21
N LEU A 584 -0.75 -22.36 -5.80
CA LEU A 584 -0.81 -22.86 -7.18
C LEU A 584 -1.87 -23.96 -7.37
N ALA A 585 -2.19 -24.71 -6.31
CA ALA A 585 -3.26 -25.70 -6.35
C ALA A 585 -4.68 -25.08 -6.33
N LEU A 586 -4.79 -23.77 -6.07
CA LEU A 586 -6.04 -23.00 -6.03
C LEU A 586 -6.24 -22.12 -7.28
N GLN A 587 -5.44 -22.34 -8.33
CA GLN A 587 -5.56 -21.61 -9.58
C GLN A 587 -6.89 -21.91 -10.31
N ASP A 588 -7.52 -20.87 -10.83
CA ASP A 588 -8.72 -20.93 -11.67
C ASP A 588 -8.49 -20.29 -13.05
N GLY A 589 -9.56 -19.86 -13.73
CA GLY A 589 -9.47 -19.27 -15.07
C GLY A 589 -9.02 -17.82 -15.11
N GLN A 590 -9.08 -17.09 -14.00
CA GLN A 590 -8.80 -15.67 -13.88
C GLN A 590 -7.61 -15.37 -12.96
N GLY A 591 -7.18 -16.32 -12.12
CA GLY A 591 -6.02 -16.18 -11.28
C GLY A 591 -5.95 -17.28 -10.23
N ILE A 592 -5.70 -16.90 -8.98
CA ILE A 592 -5.74 -17.77 -7.81
C ILE A 592 -6.72 -17.17 -6.82
N SER A 593 -7.77 -17.89 -6.46
CA SER A 593 -8.82 -17.40 -5.56
C SER A 593 -9.29 -18.50 -4.61
N VAL A 594 -10.00 -18.10 -3.56
CA VAL A 594 -10.71 -19.01 -2.65
C VAL A 594 -12.10 -18.47 -2.34
N PRO A 595 -13.07 -19.35 -2.00
CA PRO A 595 -14.36 -18.89 -1.49
C PRO A 595 -14.22 -18.12 -0.16
N GLU A 596 -14.64 -16.86 -0.17
CA GLU A 596 -14.64 -15.95 0.97
C GLU A 596 -16.09 -15.59 1.35
N PRO A 597 -16.64 -16.12 2.46
CA PRO A 597 -17.93 -15.68 2.99
C PRO A 597 -17.86 -14.24 3.50
N ARG A 598 -18.79 -13.38 3.07
CA ARG A 598 -18.84 -11.95 3.44
C ARG A 598 -19.98 -11.66 4.40
N GLU A 599 -19.83 -12.08 5.66
CA GLU A 599 -20.81 -11.82 6.72
C GLU A 599 -21.04 -10.32 6.94
N ASP A 600 -19.98 -9.53 6.74
CA ASP A 600 -19.93 -8.09 6.82
C ASP A 600 -20.82 -7.39 5.77
N TYR A 601 -21.22 -8.07 4.68
CA TYR A 601 -22.15 -7.49 3.69
C TYR A 601 -23.57 -7.28 4.23
N ALA A 602 -23.85 -7.68 5.48
CA ALA A 602 -25.03 -7.23 6.19
C ALA A 602 -25.03 -5.69 6.35
N ARG A 603 -23.85 -5.06 6.35
CA ARG A 603 -23.65 -3.62 6.52
C ARG A 603 -23.96 -2.78 5.27
N PHE A 604 -24.31 -3.39 4.14
CA PHE A 604 -24.92 -2.67 3.02
C PHE A 604 -26.20 -1.92 3.44
N ALA A 605 -26.86 -2.37 4.51
CA ALA A 605 -28.05 -1.75 5.09
C ALA A 605 -27.75 -0.79 6.25
N ASP A 606 -26.48 -0.57 6.62
CA ASP A 606 -26.11 0.31 7.72
C ASP A 606 -26.42 1.76 7.36
N GLU A 607 -26.97 2.50 8.34
CA GLU A 607 -27.22 3.93 8.22
C GLU A 607 -25.89 4.69 8.28
N ILE A 608 -25.70 5.62 7.35
CA ILE A 608 -24.58 6.56 7.36
C ILE A 608 -25.01 7.79 8.16
N TYR A 609 -24.19 8.24 9.10
CA TYR A 609 -24.46 9.49 9.80
C TYR A 609 -24.46 10.66 8.81
N ILE A 610 -25.56 11.42 8.78
CA ILE A 610 -25.70 12.68 8.03
C ILE A 610 -26.19 13.76 9.01
N PRO A 611 -25.51 14.93 9.11
CA PRO A 611 -25.89 15.99 10.05
C PRO A 611 -27.34 16.44 9.92
N ALA A 612 -27.96 16.78 11.05
CA ALA A 612 -29.36 17.13 11.07
C ALA A 612 -29.67 18.39 10.23
N GLY A 613 -30.47 18.21 9.18
CA GLY A 613 -30.87 19.28 8.26
C GLY A 613 -29.94 19.46 7.06
N TRP A 614 -28.84 18.70 7.00
CA TRP A 614 -28.02 18.58 5.80
C TRP A 614 -28.78 17.72 4.77
N THR A 615 -28.76 18.16 3.51
CA THR A 615 -29.35 17.42 2.38
C THR A 615 -28.51 17.67 1.13
N GLY A 616 -28.25 16.62 0.36
CA GLY A 616 -27.52 16.69 -0.90
C GLY A 616 -27.88 15.54 -1.83
N THR A 617 -27.17 15.45 -2.95
CA THR A 617 -27.35 14.36 -3.91
C THR A 617 -26.02 13.85 -4.46
N MET A 618 -25.89 12.53 -4.58
CA MET A 618 -24.85 11.91 -5.40
C MET A 618 -25.07 12.25 -6.88
N PRO A 619 -24.06 12.12 -7.77
CA PRO A 619 -24.21 12.48 -9.19
C PRO A 619 -25.29 11.69 -9.94
N ASN A 620 -25.53 10.43 -9.56
CA ASN A 620 -26.60 9.60 -10.12
C ASN A 620 -28.02 10.03 -9.66
N GLY A 621 -28.11 10.95 -8.69
CA GLY A 621 -29.36 11.48 -8.13
C GLY A 621 -29.76 10.87 -6.79
N ASP A 622 -28.96 9.96 -6.22
CA ASP A 622 -29.27 9.37 -4.92
C ASP A 622 -29.30 10.43 -3.82
N PRO A 623 -30.38 10.49 -3.01
CA PRO A 623 -30.49 11.46 -1.94
C PRO A 623 -29.56 11.12 -0.79
N ILE A 624 -28.83 12.14 -0.34
CA ILE A 624 -28.01 12.07 0.86
C ILE A 624 -28.72 12.91 1.93
N GLU A 625 -29.33 12.25 2.91
CA GLU A 625 -30.09 12.87 4.01
C GLU A 625 -30.07 11.96 5.25
N GLN A 626 -30.63 12.43 6.38
CA GLN A 626 -30.79 11.56 7.56
C GLN A 626 -31.56 10.27 7.21
N GLY A 627 -31.02 9.12 7.63
CA GLY A 627 -31.57 7.81 7.30
C GLY A 627 -31.06 7.21 5.99
N SER A 628 -30.18 7.90 5.25
CA SER A 628 -29.44 7.30 4.14
C SER A 628 -28.57 6.14 4.65
N THR A 629 -28.52 5.05 3.89
CA THR A 629 -27.68 3.87 4.17
C THR A 629 -26.52 3.79 3.20
N PHE A 630 -25.55 2.90 3.47
CA PHE A 630 -24.46 2.59 2.53
C PHE A 630 -24.98 2.35 1.10
N SER A 631 -25.97 1.46 0.97
CA SER A 631 -26.59 1.12 -0.32
C SER A 631 -27.46 2.25 -0.90
N SER A 632 -28.13 3.07 -0.08
CA SER A 632 -29.07 4.08 -0.61
C SER A 632 -28.40 5.25 -1.30
N ILE A 633 -27.10 5.48 -1.05
CA ILE A 633 -26.29 6.50 -1.75
C ILE A 633 -25.36 5.88 -2.80
N ARG A 634 -25.54 4.58 -3.08
CA ARG A 634 -24.76 3.79 -4.04
C ARG A 634 -25.69 2.86 -4.82
N THR A 635 -26.84 3.34 -5.29
CA THR A 635 -27.85 2.46 -5.89
C THR A 635 -27.39 1.82 -7.20
N PHE A 636 -26.27 2.27 -7.78
CA PHE A 636 -25.62 1.58 -8.89
C PHE A 636 -25.28 0.12 -8.55
N TYR A 637 -25.10 -0.22 -7.27
CA TYR A 637 -24.93 -1.60 -6.85
C TYR A 637 -26.12 -2.49 -7.17
N GLU A 638 -27.34 -1.94 -7.28
CA GLU A 638 -28.52 -2.74 -7.63
C GLU A 638 -28.44 -3.31 -9.06
N ASP A 639 -27.59 -2.73 -9.91
CA ASP A 639 -27.34 -3.18 -11.29
C ASP A 639 -26.18 -4.19 -11.39
N ASP A 640 -25.46 -4.46 -10.30
CA ASP A 640 -24.36 -5.42 -10.25
C ASP A 640 -24.87 -6.87 -10.36
N GLU A 641 -24.16 -7.73 -11.09
CA GLU A 641 -24.58 -9.12 -11.29
C GLU A 641 -24.61 -9.95 -10.01
N ASN A 642 -23.85 -9.54 -8.99
CA ASN A 642 -23.78 -10.16 -7.68
C ASN A 642 -24.77 -9.56 -6.67
N TRP A 643 -25.46 -8.46 -6.99
CA TRP A 643 -26.45 -7.88 -6.08
C TRP A 643 -27.54 -8.84 -5.63
N PRO A 644 -28.11 -9.73 -6.48
CA PRO A 644 -29.17 -10.63 -6.04
C PRO A 644 -28.82 -11.54 -4.86
N GLN A 645 -27.54 -11.91 -4.68
CA GLN A 645 -27.12 -12.70 -3.51
C GLN A 645 -26.98 -11.85 -2.25
N VAL A 646 -26.49 -10.62 -2.37
CA VAL A 646 -26.42 -9.66 -1.25
C VAL A 646 -27.82 -9.23 -0.82
N GLU A 647 -28.69 -8.88 -1.76
CA GLU A 647 -30.10 -8.57 -1.48
C GLU A 647 -30.80 -9.75 -0.78
N ALA A 648 -30.54 -10.99 -1.20
CA ALA A 648 -31.07 -12.16 -0.52
C ALA A 648 -30.57 -12.27 0.93
N TYR A 649 -29.29 -12.00 1.19
CA TYR A 649 -28.71 -11.98 2.53
C TYR A 649 -29.33 -10.90 3.42
N LEU A 650 -29.45 -9.67 2.91
CA LEU A 650 -30.11 -8.54 3.60
C LEU A 650 -31.57 -8.87 3.96
N ASN A 651 -32.23 -9.73 3.18
CA ASN A 651 -33.59 -10.22 3.43
C ASN A 651 -33.66 -11.48 4.34
N GLY A 652 -32.57 -11.82 5.04
CA GLY A 652 -32.48 -12.95 5.97
C GLY A 652 -32.09 -14.28 5.32
N GLY A 653 -31.45 -14.22 4.14
CA GLY A 653 -30.87 -15.36 3.44
C GLY A 653 -29.54 -15.84 4.03
N GLU A 654 -28.83 -16.68 3.27
CA GLU A 654 -27.49 -17.16 3.64
C GLU A 654 -26.42 -16.09 3.35
N VAL A 655 -25.28 -16.19 4.04
CA VAL A 655 -24.12 -15.31 3.85
C VAL A 655 -23.62 -15.45 2.41
N PRO A 656 -23.44 -14.35 1.65
CA PRO A 656 -22.95 -14.42 0.29
C PRO A 656 -21.47 -14.82 0.31
N THR A 657 -21.04 -15.56 -0.70
CA THR A 657 -19.67 -16.08 -0.81
C THR A 657 -19.12 -15.72 -2.18
N PHE A 658 -17.90 -15.21 -2.21
CA PHE A 658 -17.25 -14.69 -3.41
C PHE A 658 -15.88 -15.34 -3.60
N GLU A 659 -15.40 -15.37 -4.82
CA GLU A 659 -14.04 -15.75 -5.19
C GLU A 659 -13.41 -14.51 -5.81
N TYR A 660 -12.60 -13.78 -5.04
CA TYR A 660 -12.09 -12.47 -5.45
C TYR A 660 -10.72 -12.55 -6.10
N HIS A 661 -10.55 -11.76 -7.17
CA HIS A 661 -9.31 -11.54 -7.89
C HIS A 661 -8.81 -10.13 -7.67
N ARG A 662 -8.46 -9.81 -6.41
CA ARG A 662 -7.83 -8.53 -6.06
C ARG A 662 -6.50 -8.38 -6.79
N PHE A 663 -6.30 -7.28 -7.52
CA PHE A 663 -5.12 -7.07 -8.35
C PHE A 663 -3.83 -7.19 -7.54
N TRP A 664 -3.78 -6.55 -6.37
CA TRP A 664 -2.61 -6.60 -5.49
C TRP A 664 -2.30 -8.03 -5.04
N ALA A 665 -3.32 -8.85 -4.73
CA ALA A 665 -3.13 -10.22 -4.27
C ALA A 665 -2.51 -11.09 -5.37
N GLN A 666 -3.01 -10.97 -6.59
CA GLN A 666 -2.48 -11.72 -7.73
C GLN A 666 -1.06 -11.29 -8.07
N ALA A 667 -0.78 -9.98 -8.02
CA ALA A 667 0.55 -9.43 -8.22
C ALA A 667 1.54 -9.93 -7.14
N ASP A 668 1.16 -9.91 -5.86
CA ASP A 668 2.02 -10.35 -4.75
C ASP A 668 2.34 -11.85 -4.85
N ILE A 669 1.36 -12.69 -5.20
CA ILE A 669 1.59 -14.13 -5.44
C ILE A 669 2.57 -14.33 -6.60
N ALA A 670 2.39 -13.61 -7.72
CA ALA A 670 3.29 -13.68 -8.86
C ALA A 670 4.72 -13.26 -8.47
N ILE A 671 4.87 -12.14 -7.75
CA ILE A 671 6.16 -11.65 -7.26
C ILE A 671 6.81 -12.69 -6.33
N ALA A 672 6.05 -13.31 -5.43
CA ALA A 672 6.57 -14.32 -4.51
C ALA A 672 7.10 -15.58 -5.23
N LEU A 673 6.41 -16.05 -6.28
CA LEU A 673 6.86 -17.18 -7.12
C LEU A 673 8.22 -16.89 -7.78
N ALA A 674 8.35 -15.73 -8.41
CA ALA A 674 9.59 -15.31 -9.06
C ALA A 674 10.71 -15.05 -8.04
N THR A 675 10.37 -14.44 -6.90
CA THR A 675 11.30 -14.19 -5.79
C THR A 675 11.89 -15.49 -5.25
N TYR A 676 11.06 -16.50 -4.96
CA TYR A 676 11.54 -17.79 -4.47
C TYR A 676 12.52 -18.43 -5.46
N THR A 677 12.19 -18.37 -6.76
CA THR A 677 13.08 -18.88 -7.82
C THR A 677 14.40 -18.12 -7.87
N HIS A 678 14.35 -16.79 -7.76
CA HIS A 678 15.55 -15.95 -7.78
C HIS A 678 16.48 -16.22 -6.59
N LEU A 679 15.92 -16.42 -5.39
CA LEU A 679 16.70 -16.60 -4.16
C LEU A 679 17.28 -18.00 -4.01
N PHE A 680 16.57 -19.03 -4.48
CA PHE A 680 16.94 -20.44 -4.23
C PHE A 680 17.21 -21.25 -5.51
N GLY A 681 16.94 -20.70 -6.70
CA GLY A 681 17.22 -21.32 -7.99
C GLY A 681 18.70 -21.64 -8.17
N ALA A 682 19.00 -22.77 -8.81
CA ALA A 682 20.39 -23.08 -9.17
C ALA A 682 20.86 -22.17 -10.31
N GLU A 683 22.01 -21.50 -10.16
CA GLU A 683 22.66 -20.78 -11.27
C GLU A 683 23.01 -21.80 -12.39
N GLU A 684 22.50 -21.59 -13.61
CA GLU A 684 22.86 -22.41 -14.80
C GLU A 684 24.28 -22.19 -15.31
#